data_AF-A0A813HW95-F1
#
_entry.id   AF-A0A813HW95-F1
#
_cell.length_a   1.000
_cell.length_b   1.000
_cell.length_c   1.000
_cell.angle_alpha   90.00
_cell.angle_beta   90.00
_cell.angle_gamma   90.00
#
_symmetry.space_group_name_H-M   'P 1'
#
loop_
_entity.id
_entity.type
_entity.pdbx_description
1 polymer ?
#
loop_
_entity_poly.entity_id
_entity_poly.type
_entity_poly.pdbx_seq_one_letter_code
_entity_poly.pdbx_strand_id
1 'polypeptide(L)'
;MQKPAAQDVFAIAIEVQHLVESKGFRPLPLSDAEVQLTAHSRGTLARHMLSLGDVLAMFPRAVSLWPHEGILMVSTPGSPWLGPFKDPPPAHGQVHPRAPTETQGLQGILRGKAVDMIERLVVLPTLQACLREIALLLVQAPDKTRLVSELGSLAGPETRAFLKTSKLRATQLLRCFANDFQIEDRGPASLVTYLHPVVLPVFESSKQGEAPACALLALEPDGPSFELARLLKLAADVTTPYPTAKGIFAQDLEVLLQTGSCVLIDCRTEAERLVSILPDAVALDSRIAVDIQAVGTVVTYCCIGCRSAKLCEELPCSLNRLYLIGGVAAWAHQSGRFVDPATGSVTRRVNCWTWELAQFFPSQGYDLDAGSCSSLPRLELCDEPEASLSRASELRLQRLQNIAWEVRLRYFPAILCFEVDDVLRSFRNEDAANYLLIDCRTDPERDVSTIRWTGLPVMPQAEFMAHFPVLVRSPLVFITFCTIGGRSGNFAQKLLQDIADKGIPVHPDLQIRSMSGGIAAWLHRGGQLVDFSGGPSRRVHPWVHAFADLFPAPLHAEDAKVRRAVTALHIEPTGGRLWALLSSGELEAWDLFGSRSLGRWRPDWHEITGSVGFKPSYICEDESLGMLVLGRSHNEGAVLARATSPSNLAAEWSRNRSQVSTSSSLRLR
;
A
#
# COMPACT_ATOMS: atom_id res chain seq x y z
N MET A 1 38.06 42.46 20.93
CA MET A 1 37.70 41.03 20.83
C MET A 1 36.98 40.81 19.51
N GLN A 2 37.39 39.83 18.70
CA GLN A 2 36.65 39.46 17.49
C GLN A 2 35.39 38.68 17.89
N LYS A 3 34.22 39.09 17.36
CA LYS A 3 32.96 38.37 17.55
C LYS A 3 33.06 36.98 16.90
N PRO A 4 32.51 35.94 17.53
CA PRO A 4 32.48 34.61 16.93
C PRO A 4 31.71 34.62 15.61
N ALA A 5 32.12 33.78 14.67
CA ALA A 5 31.33 33.53 13.47
C ALA A 5 30.01 32.86 13.89
N ALA A 6 28.88 33.33 13.36
CA ALA A 6 27.55 32.84 13.75
C ALA A 6 27.37 31.33 13.52
N GLN A 7 28.09 30.76 12.55
CA GLN A 7 28.10 29.32 12.29
C GLN A 7 28.68 28.51 13.44
N ASP A 8 29.77 29.00 14.06
CA ASP A 8 30.40 28.30 15.18
C ASP A 8 29.47 28.28 16.41
N VAL A 9 28.65 29.32 16.58
CA VAL A 9 27.72 29.44 17.70
C VAL A 9 26.44 28.63 17.47
N PHE A 10 25.98 28.53 16.21
CA PHE A 10 24.82 27.70 15.87
C PHE A 10 25.12 26.20 15.95
N ALA A 11 26.34 25.79 15.58
CA ALA A 11 26.78 24.39 15.72
C ALA A 11 26.65 23.89 17.16
N ILE A 12 26.91 24.76 18.15
CA ILE A 12 26.75 24.46 19.57
C ILE A 12 25.26 24.22 19.92
N ALA A 13 24.33 25.00 19.36
CA ALA A 13 22.90 24.81 19.62
C ALA A 13 22.36 23.49 19.04
N ILE A 14 22.84 23.09 17.85
CA ILE A 14 22.50 21.80 17.25
C ILE A 14 23.14 20.63 18.01
N GLU A 15 24.36 20.81 18.51
CA GLU A 15 25.00 19.82 19.38
C GLU A 15 24.19 19.61 20.68
N VAL A 16 23.72 20.69 21.32
CA VAL A 16 22.85 20.58 22.49
C VAL A 16 21.49 19.98 22.13
N GLN A 17 20.93 20.32 20.97
CA GLN A 17 19.72 19.67 20.48
C GLN A 17 19.95 18.14 20.40
N HIS A 18 20.97 17.68 19.67
CA HIS A 18 21.30 16.26 19.60
C HIS A 18 21.63 15.63 20.96
N LEU A 19 22.21 16.38 21.90
CA LEU A 19 22.39 15.90 23.28
C LEU A 19 21.05 15.67 23.97
N VAL A 20 20.09 16.58 23.84
CA VAL A 20 18.74 16.38 24.38
C VAL A 20 18.02 15.22 23.68
N GLU A 21 18.10 15.13 22.35
CA GLU A 21 17.49 14.06 21.56
C GLU A 21 18.11 12.69 21.91
N SER A 22 19.43 12.62 22.05
CA SER A 22 20.15 11.40 22.45
C SER A 22 19.90 10.99 23.90
N LYS A 23 19.46 11.92 24.76
CA LYS A 23 18.94 11.62 26.10
C LYS A 23 17.44 11.27 26.08
N GLY A 24 16.92 10.90 24.91
CA GLY A 24 15.52 10.52 24.70
C GLY A 24 14.58 11.71 24.85
N PHE A 25 14.99 12.87 24.34
CA PHE A 25 14.28 14.14 24.45
C PHE A 25 14.04 14.60 25.89
N ARG A 26 14.84 14.09 26.84
CA ARG A 26 14.75 14.51 28.24
C ARG A 26 15.40 15.87 28.43
N PRO A 27 14.70 16.81 29.07
CA PRO A 27 15.27 18.09 29.43
C PRO A 27 16.47 17.88 30.34
N LEU A 28 17.55 18.56 30.02
CA LEU A 28 18.79 18.48 30.77
C LEU A 28 18.98 19.75 31.57
N PRO A 29 19.51 19.68 32.79
CA PRO A 29 20.08 20.86 33.42
C PRO A 29 21.11 21.47 32.47
N LEU A 30 21.10 22.79 32.32
CA LEU A 30 22.00 23.46 31.39
C LEU A 30 23.47 23.20 31.75
N SER A 31 23.78 23.09 33.05
CA SER A 31 25.10 22.69 33.56
C SER A 31 25.53 21.31 33.08
N ASP A 32 24.58 20.37 32.96
CA ASP A 32 24.88 18.99 32.57
C ASP A 32 25.07 18.88 31.05
N ALA A 33 24.33 19.69 30.27
CA ALA A 33 24.56 19.84 28.84
C ALA A 33 25.95 20.46 28.58
N GLU A 34 26.36 21.44 29.37
CA GLU A 34 27.65 22.12 29.27
C GLU A 34 28.84 21.19 29.55
N VAL A 35 28.72 20.30 30.55
CA VAL A 35 29.75 19.28 30.85
C VAL A 35 29.88 18.26 29.71
N GLN A 36 28.81 18.04 28.94
CA GLN A 36 28.76 17.04 27.87
C GLN A 36 29.08 17.59 26.47
N LEU A 37 29.33 18.89 26.32
CA LEU A 37 29.81 19.47 25.06
C LEU A 37 31.19 18.93 24.66
N THR A 38 31.40 18.79 23.35
CA THR A 38 32.69 18.45 22.77
C THR A 38 33.76 19.48 23.15
N ALA A 39 35.03 19.04 23.13
CA ALA A 39 36.16 19.93 23.43
C ALA A 39 36.22 21.14 22.48
N HIS A 40 35.79 20.97 21.23
CA HIS A 40 35.69 22.05 20.25
C HIS A 40 34.68 23.11 20.69
N SER A 41 33.44 22.71 20.99
CA SER A 41 32.36 23.61 21.42
C SER A 41 32.69 24.34 22.73
N ARG A 42 33.29 23.64 23.71
CA ARG A 42 33.79 24.29 24.94
C ARG A 42 34.90 25.30 24.67
N GLY A 43 35.83 25.00 23.76
CA GLY A 43 36.89 25.92 23.34
C GLY A 43 36.34 27.17 22.66
N THR A 44 35.28 27.04 21.86
CA THR A 44 34.58 28.16 21.21
C THR A 44 33.87 29.04 22.25
N LEU A 45 33.13 28.47 23.21
CA LEU A 45 32.51 29.24 24.29
C LEU A 45 33.55 30.04 25.11
N ALA A 46 34.64 29.39 25.53
CA ALA A 46 35.69 30.02 26.33
C ALA A 46 36.44 31.13 25.56
N ARG A 47 36.80 30.88 24.29
CA ARG A 47 37.53 31.86 23.45
C ARG A 47 36.73 33.15 23.26
N HIS A 48 35.41 33.05 23.21
CA HIS A 48 34.53 34.20 22.97
C HIS A 48 33.86 34.74 24.24
N MET A 49 34.18 34.18 25.41
CA MET A 49 33.59 34.54 26.71
C MET A 49 32.06 34.52 26.71
N LEU A 50 31.46 33.51 26.06
CA LEU A 50 30.02 33.33 26.01
C LEU A 50 29.59 32.23 26.98
N SER A 51 28.47 32.43 27.69
CA SER A 51 27.83 31.35 28.43
C SER A 51 27.01 30.47 27.49
N LEU A 52 26.85 29.18 27.82
CA LEU A 52 26.00 28.29 27.03
C LEU A 52 24.55 28.81 26.98
N GLY A 53 24.03 29.36 28.07
CA GLY A 53 22.66 29.89 28.14
C GLY A 53 22.40 31.03 27.15
N ASP A 54 23.35 31.97 27.05
CA ASP A 54 23.25 33.10 26.12
C ASP A 54 23.23 32.62 24.66
N VAL A 55 24.06 31.62 24.35
CA VAL A 55 24.11 31.01 23.01
C VAL A 55 22.79 30.32 22.66
N LEU A 56 22.23 29.52 23.56
CA LEU A 56 21.00 28.77 23.27
C LEU A 56 19.77 29.69 23.20
N ALA A 57 19.74 30.78 23.96
CA ALA A 57 18.67 31.78 23.89
C ALA A 57 18.57 32.46 22.51
N MET A 58 19.67 32.50 21.75
CA MET A 58 19.69 33.04 20.39
C MET A 58 19.01 32.12 19.37
N PHE A 59 18.78 30.83 19.69
CA PHE A 59 18.26 29.82 18.75
C PHE A 59 17.05 29.04 19.31
N PRO A 60 15.92 29.71 19.62
CA PRO A 60 14.75 29.10 20.27
C PRO A 60 14.02 28.05 19.42
N ARG A 61 14.37 27.93 18.13
CA ARG A 61 13.81 26.93 17.22
C ARG A 61 14.57 25.60 17.23
N ALA A 62 15.80 25.58 17.74
CA ALA A 62 16.59 24.36 17.90
C ALA A 62 16.44 23.77 19.31
N VAL A 63 16.41 24.64 20.32
CA VAL A 63 16.27 24.27 21.72
C VAL A 63 15.42 25.29 22.49
N SER A 64 14.78 24.88 23.57
CA SER A 64 13.99 25.71 24.48
C SER A 64 14.63 25.74 25.86
N LEU A 65 14.80 26.95 26.41
CA LEU A 65 15.30 27.17 27.76
C LEU A 65 14.16 27.57 28.68
N TRP A 66 14.13 27.00 29.88
CA TRP A 66 13.11 27.32 30.88
C TRP A 66 13.57 26.93 32.29
N PRO A 67 13.12 27.65 33.34
CA PRO A 67 13.55 27.40 34.71
C PRO A 67 12.73 26.27 35.37
N HIS A 68 13.39 25.44 36.17
CA HIS A 68 12.75 24.42 37.01
C HIS A 68 13.46 24.32 38.37
N GLU A 69 12.72 24.49 39.46
CA GLU A 69 13.26 24.37 40.84
C GLU A 69 14.55 25.19 41.10
N GLY A 70 14.67 26.36 40.47
CA GLY A 70 15.83 27.24 40.59
C GLY A 70 17.02 26.88 39.67
N ILE A 71 16.89 25.85 38.84
CA ILE A 71 17.90 25.39 37.87
C ILE A 71 17.39 25.66 36.45
N LEU A 72 18.27 26.11 35.56
CA LEU A 72 17.90 26.36 34.16
C LEU A 72 18.01 25.06 33.36
N MET A 73 16.92 24.71 32.68
CA MET A 73 16.78 23.47 31.92
C MET A 73 16.76 23.76 30.42
N VAL A 74 17.26 22.82 29.61
CA VAL A 74 17.22 22.85 28.15
C VAL A 74 16.46 21.64 27.58
N SER A 75 15.56 21.86 26.64
CA SER A 75 14.81 20.81 25.91
C SER A 75 14.71 21.12 24.41
N THR A 76 14.17 20.23 23.57
CA THR A 76 13.91 20.54 22.15
C THR A 76 12.48 21.07 21.93
N PRO A 77 12.25 22.04 21.03
CA PRO A 77 10.94 22.67 20.86
C PRO A 77 9.93 21.67 20.26
N GLY A 78 8.73 21.64 20.82
CA GLY A 78 7.64 20.77 20.34
C GLY A 78 7.83 19.27 20.62
N SER A 79 8.95 18.87 21.22
CA SER A 79 9.19 17.47 21.55
C SER A 79 8.37 17.04 22.77
N PRO A 80 7.79 15.82 22.77
CA PRO A 80 7.01 15.34 23.89
C PRO A 80 7.84 15.36 25.18
N TRP A 81 7.33 16.01 26.21
CA TRP A 81 7.97 16.15 27.51
C TRP A 81 8.14 14.78 28.20
N LEU A 82 9.36 14.24 28.22
CA LEU A 82 9.65 12.90 28.72
C LEU A 82 10.59 12.86 29.95
N GLY A 83 10.79 14.00 30.64
CA GLY A 83 11.62 14.13 31.84
C GLY A 83 10.91 13.80 33.18
N PRO A 84 11.66 13.59 34.28
CA PRO A 84 11.13 13.26 35.63
C PRO A 84 10.45 14.45 36.33
N PHE A 85 10.47 15.60 35.69
CA PHE A 85 10.04 16.86 36.23
C PHE A 85 8.52 16.98 36.11
N LYS A 86 7.92 17.43 37.20
CA LYS A 86 6.50 17.25 37.48
C LYS A 86 5.59 18.02 36.52
N ASP A 87 6.08 19.11 35.92
CA ASP A 87 5.33 19.98 35.00
C ASP A 87 6.14 20.26 33.70
N PRO A 88 5.52 20.25 32.49
CA PRO A 88 6.18 20.64 31.23
C PRO A 88 6.45 22.16 31.17
N PRO A 89 7.39 22.63 30.32
CA PRO A 89 7.64 24.05 30.14
C PRO A 89 6.34 24.76 29.75
N PRO A 90 6.07 25.95 30.32
CA PRO A 90 4.83 26.67 30.04
C PRO A 90 4.72 26.98 28.54
N ALA A 91 3.56 26.64 27.95
CA ALA A 91 3.23 27.03 26.59
C ALA A 91 3.34 28.56 26.46
N HIS A 92 4.09 29.03 25.47
CA HIS A 92 4.48 30.43 25.36
C HIS A 92 3.27 31.38 25.37
N GLY A 93 3.10 32.09 26.49
CA GLY A 93 2.39 33.37 26.59
C GLY A 93 1.00 33.34 27.25
N GLN A 94 0.95 33.43 28.60
CA GLN A 94 0.25 34.47 29.38
C GLN A 94 0.29 34.17 30.89
N VAL A 95 0.44 35.22 31.69
CA VAL A 95 0.63 35.24 33.15
C VAL A 95 -0.73 35.17 33.90
N HIS A 96 -0.78 34.43 35.03
CA HIS A 96 -1.86 34.06 36.00
C HIS A 96 -2.89 35.13 36.48
N PRO A 97 -4.06 34.81 37.17
CA PRO A 97 -4.34 33.65 38.08
C PRO A 97 -5.76 32.96 38.16
N ARG A 98 -5.77 31.74 38.78
CA ARG A 98 -6.80 30.95 39.56
C ARG A 98 -7.95 30.09 38.91
N ALA A 99 -7.79 28.74 39.02
CA ALA A 99 -8.68 27.55 39.25
C ALA A 99 -10.10 27.35 38.61
N PRO A 100 -10.63 26.09 38.45
CA PRO A 100 -10.11 24.87 37.77
C PRO A 100 -11.13 24.11 36.86
N THR A 101 -10.67 23.01 36.21
CA THR A 101 -11.30 21.82 35.54
C THR A 101 -11.05 21.75 34.01
N GLU A 102 -10.26 20.84 33.41
CA GLU A 102 -9.98 19.39 33.51
C GLU A 102 -10.86 18.53 32.58
N THR A 103 -10.54 18.51 31.28
CA THR A 103 -10.65 17.33 30.36
C THR A 103 -10.32 17.74 28.92
N GLN A 104 -9.12 17.41 28.39
CA GLN A 104 -8.87 17.14 26.94
C GLN A 104 -7.39 16.84 26.56
N GLY A 105 -6.40 16.93 27.46
CA GLY A 105 -4.97 16.71 27.12
C GLY A 105 -4.45 15.26 27.10
N LEU A 106 -5.31 14.23 27.23
CA LEU A 106 -4.89 12.86 27.51
C LEU A 106 -4.49 12.01 26.28
N GLN A 107 -4.65 12.51 25.05
CA GLN A 107 -4.51 11.67 23.84
C GLN A 107 -3.08 11.60 23.25
N GLY A 108 -2.23 12.63 23.41
CA GLY A 108 -0.92 12.69 22.74
C GLY A 108 0.23 12.01 23.48
N ILE A 109 0.26 12.11 24.82
CA ILE A 109 1.38 11.63 25.66
C ILE A 109 1.35 10.11 25.89
N LEU A 110 0.18 9.47 25.71
CA LEU A 110 0.04 8.01 25.87
C LEU A 110 0.55 7.21 24.66
N ARG A 111 0.81 7.84 23.50
CA ARG A 111 1.28 7.14 22.30
C ARG A 111 2.77 6.76 22.38
N GLY A 112 3.67 7.68 22.77
CA GLY A 112 5.12 7.43 22.71
C GLY A 112 5.63 6.33 23.67
N LYS A 113 5.28 6.39 24.96
CA LYS A 113 5.75 5.40 25.96
C LYS A 113 5.08 4.04 25.83
N ALA A 114 3.85 3.99 25.32
CA ALA A 114 3.18 2.72 25.04
C ALA A 114 3.79 2.03 23.83
N VAL A 115 4.10 2.79 22.76
CA VAL A 115 4.71 2.27 21.52
C VAL A 115 6.10 1.70 21.77
N ASP A 116 7.02 2.39 22.45
CA ASP A 116 8.38 1.87 22.75
C ASP A 116 8.36 0.60 23.62
N MET A 117 7.41 0.54 24.56
CA MET A 117 7.24 -0.64 25.41
C MET A 117 6.63 -1.77 24.60
N ILE A 118 5.67 -1.48 23.73
CA ILE A 118 5.00 -2.47 22.89
C ILE A 118 5.94 -2.99 21.81
N GLU A 119 6.80 -2.18 21.18
CA GLU A 119 7.83 -2.65 20.24
C GLU A 119 8.80 -3.66 20.88
N ARG A 120 9.09 -3.52 22.18
CA ARG A 120 9.88 -4.49 22.96
C ARG A 120 9.06 -5.70 23.45
N LEU A 121 7.75 -5.53 23.62
CA LEU A 121 6.83 -6.60 24.06
C LEU A 121 6.24 -7.40 22.87
N VAL A 122 6.31 -6.91 21.63
CA VAL A 122 5.82 -7.56 20.39
C VAL A 122 6.48 -8.93 20.19
N VAL A 123 7.66 -9.12 20.77
CA VAL A 123 8.42 -10.38 20.77
C VAL A 123 7.96 -11.37 21.85
N LEU A 124 7.07 -10.98 22.78
CA LEU A 124 6.57 -11.84 23.86
C LEU A 124 5.33 -12.63 23.44
N PRO A 125 5.35 -13.98 23.50
CA PRO A 125 4.18 -14.83 23.27
C PRO A 125 2.92 -14.40 24.04
N THR A 126 3.10 -13.87 25.24
CA THR A 126 2.00 -13.42 26.12
C THR A 126 1.28 -12.17 25.59
N LEU A 127 2.00 -11.25 24.94
CA LEU A 127 1.35 -10.08 24.32
C LEU A 127 0.44 -10.51 23.17
N GLN A 128 0.85 -11.55 22.45
CA GLN A 128 0.18 -12.03 21.25
C GLN A 128 -1.07 -12.83 21.61
N ALA A 129 -0.98 -13.67 22.66
CA ALA A 129 -2.14 -14.29 23.27
C ALA A 129 -3.16 -13.23 23.74
N CYS A 130 -2.67 -12.15 24.34
CA CYS A 130 -3.49 -11.01 24.77
C CYS A 130 -4.20 -10.31 23.60
N LEU A 131 -3.49 -9.95 22.52
CA LEU A 131 -4.10 -9.31 21.34
C LEU A 131 -5.10 -10.23 20.63
N ARG A 132 -4.77 -11.52 20.50
CA ARG A 132 -5.65 -12.51 19.88
C ARG A 132 -6.93 -12.70 20.69
N GLU A 133 -6.84 -12.79 22.01
CA GLU A 133 -8.00 -12.92 22.88
C GLU A 133 -8.89 -11.67 22.79
N ILE A 134 -8.30 -10.47 22.85
CA ILE A 134 -9.06 -9.20 22.74
C ILE A 134 -9.75 -9.09 21.37
N ALA A 135 -9.05 -9.46 20.29
CA ALA A 135 -9.65 -9.49 18.96
C ALA A 135 -10.83 -10.47 18.89
N LEU A 136 -10.70 -11.69 19.43
CA LEU A 136 -11.80 -12.66 19.47
C LEU A 136 -13.02 -12.16 20.26
N LEU A 137 -12.79 -11.51 21.40
CA LEU A 137 -13.87 -10.92 22.22
C LEU A 137 -14.63 -9.81 21.48
N LEU A 138 -13.92 -9.04 20.65
CA LEU A 138 -14.53 -8.02 19.79
C LEU A 138 -15.27 -8.66 18.62
N VAL A 139 -14.67 -9.63 17.94
CA VAL A 139 -15.30 -10.38 16.85
C VAL A 139 -16.63 -11.04 17.27
N GLN A 140 -16.74 -11.48 18.52
CA GLN A 140 -17.97 -12.06 19.06
C GLN A 140 -19.05 -11.02 19.41
N ALA A 141 -18.75 -9.72 19.36
CA ALA A 141 -19.74 -8.66 19.56
C ALA A 141 -20.53 -8.40 18.25
N PRO A 142 -21.85 -8.12 18.31
CA PRO A 142 -22.71 -7.97 17.13
C PRO A 142 -22.21 -6.94 16.07
N ASP A 143 -21.57 -5.87 16.53
CA ASP A 143 -21.04 -4.77 15.72
C ASP A 143 -19.51 -4.65 15.84
N LYS A 144 -18.87 -5.70 16.37
CA LYS A 144 -17.43 -5.75 16.70
C LYS A 144 -16.95 -4.66 17.64
N THR A 145 -17.86 -4.03 18.37
CA THR A 145 -17.57 -2.92 19.25
C THR A 145 -17.84 -3.33 20.69
N ARG A 146 -16.90 -3.01 21.59
CA ARG A 146 -17.09 -3.16 23.03
C ARG A 146 -16.50 -2.01 23.80
N LEU A 147 -16.98 -1.84 25.03
CA LEU A 147 -16.32 -0.95 25.99
C LEU A 147 -14.96 -1.55 26.36
N VAL A 148 -13.95 -0.69 26.44
CA VAL A 148 -12.60 -1.10 26.85
C VAL A 148 -12.61 -1.70 28.26
N SER A 149 -13.47 -1.19 29.15
CA SER A 149 -13.67 -1.73 30.49
C SER A 149 -14.24 -3.16 30.48
N GLU A 150 -15.15 -3.46 29.56
CA GLU A 150 -15.69 -4.82 29.37
C GLU A 150 -14.63 -5.78 28.84
N LEU A 151 -13.78 -5.33 27.90
CA LEU A 151 -12.66 -6.16 27.43
C LEU A 151 -11.71 -6.53 28.58
N GLY A 152 -11.47 -5.60 29.50
CA GLY A 152 -10.65 -5.88 30.68
C GLY A 152 -11.25 -6.93 31.62
N SER A 153 -12.58 -7.00 31.74
CA SER A 153 -13.25 -8.01 32.59
C SER A 153 -13.42 -9.35 31.88
N LEU A 154 -13.69 -9.34 30.57
CA LEU A 154 -13.88 -10.53 29.74
C LEU A 154 -12.55 -11.22 29.38
N ALA A 155 -11.46 -10.46 29.28
CA ALA A 155 -10.15 -11.04 29.01
C ALA A 155 -9.75 -12.03 30.10
N GLY A 156 -9.15 -13.15 29.69
CA GLY A 156 -8.73 -14.24 30.54
C GLY A 156 -7.67 -13.84 31.57
N PRO A 157 -7.43 -14.70 32.58
CA PRO A 157 -6.49 -14.42 33.66
C PRO A 157 -5.07 -14.14 33.16
N GLU A 158 -4.62 -14.80 32.09
CA GLU A 158 -3.30 -14.58 31.48
C GLU A 158 -3.18 -13.20 30.84
N THR A 159 -4.17 -12.79 30.07
CA THR A 159 -4.22 -11.45 29.46
C THR A 159 -4.32 -10.35 30.52
N ARG A 160 -5.15 -10.54 31.54
CA ARG A 160 -5.23 -9.59 32.66
C ARG A 160 -3.91 -9.52 33.44
N ALA A 161 -3.26 -10.67 33.68
CA ALA A 161 -1.95 -10.72 34.32
C ALA A 161 -0.89 -10.02 33.46
N PHE A 162 -0.91 -10.23 32.14
CA PHE A 162 -0.01 -9.57 31.20
C PHE A 162 -0.20 -8.05 31.18
N LEU A 163 -1.44 -7.57 31.02
CA LEU A 163 -1.76 -6.13 31.03
C LEU A 163 -1.35 -5.50 32.36
N LYS A 164 -1.62 -6.17 33.49
CA LYS A 164 -1.23 -5.71 34.83
C LYS A 164 0.29 -5.68 35.03
N THR A 165 0.99 -6.74 34.65
CA THR A 165 2.44 -6.88 34.83
C THR A 165 3.22 -5.94 33.92
N SER A 166 2.74 -5.77 32.69
CA SER A 166 3.26 -4.81 31.71
C SER A 166 2.80 -3.38 32.00
N LYS A 167 1.96 -3.16 33.02
CA LYS A 167 1.36 -1.85 33.35
C LYS A 167 0.69 -1.18 32.13
N LEU A 168 0.11 -1.98 31.24
CA LEU A 168 -0.63 -1.54 30.06
C LEU A 168 -2.12 -1.51 30.35
N ARG A 169 -2.78 -0.43 29.96
CA ARG A 169 -4.24 -0.43 29.76
C ARG A 169 -4.54 -1.08 28.40
N ALA A 170 -5.66 -1.79 28.31
CA ALA A 170 -6.11 -2.37 27.03
C ALA A 170 -6.18 -1.30 25.91
N THR A 171 -6.64 -0.08 26.21
CA THR A 171 -6.61 1.04 25.25
C THR A 171 -5.23 1.40 24.74
N GLN A 172 -4.23 1.44 25.62
CA GLN A 172 -2.87 1.77 25.21
C GLN A 172 -2.29 0.70 24.29
N LEU A 173 -2.59 -0.57 24.62
CA LEU A 173 -2.21 -1.68 23.78
C LEU A 173 -2.85 -1.57 22.39
N LEU A 174 -4.17 -1.45 22.34
CA LEU A 174 -4.94 -1.43 21.09
C LEU A 174 -4.60 -0.22 20.19
N ARG A 175 -4.21 0.92 20.76
CA ARG A 175 -3.76 2.10 19.99
C ARG A 175 -2.46 1.88 19.22
N CYS A 176 -1.65 0.92 19.62
CA CYS A 176 -0.43 0.56 18.89
C CYS A 176 -0.74 -0.26 17.63
N PHE A 177 -1.99 -0.67 17.48
CA PHE A 177 -2.54 -1.42 16.37
C PHE A 177 -3.69 -0.62 15.75
N ALA A 178 -3.46 0.67 15.51
CA ALA A 178 -4.48 1.62 15.02
C ALA A 178 -5.01 1.27 13.62
N ASN A 179 -4.31 0.42 12.88
CA ASN A 179 -4.79 -0.14 11.61
C ASN A 179 -5.80 -1.29 11.81
N ASP A 180 -5.83 -1.89 13.00
CA ASP A 180 -6.65 -3.06 13.34
C ASP A 180 -7.82 -2.71 14.26
N PHE A 181 -7.65 -1.66 15.08
CA PHE A 181 -8.64 -1.22 16.06
C PHE A 181 -8.89 0.28 15.94
N GLN A 182 -10.17 0.65 15.85
CA GLN A 182 -10.61 2.02 15.99
C GLN A 182 -11.06 2.25 17.43
N ILE A 183 -10.50 3.26 18.09
CA ILE A 183 -10.87 3.61 19.46
C ILE A 183 -11.58 4.95 19.45
N GLU A 184 -12.82 4.97 19.94
CA GLU A 184 -13.58 6.19 20.21
C GLU A 184 -13.47 6.56 21.69
N ASP A 185 -12.77 7.65 21.98
CA ASP A 185 -12.61 8.13 23.36
C ASP A 185 -13.88 8.81 23.86
N ARG A 186 -14.63 8.12 24.73
CA ARG A 186 -15.80 8.67 25.46
C ARG A 186 -15.54 8.77 26.97
N GLY A 187 -14.32 9.20 27.32
CA GLY A 187 -13.86 9.24 28.71
C GLY A 187 -13.78 7.84 29.34
N PRO A 188 -14.43 7.58 30.50
CA PRO A 188 -14.40 6.27 31.15
C PRO A 188 -15.08 5.16 30.34
N ALA A 189 -15.87 5.52 29.32
CA ALA A 189 -16.61 4.60 28.45
C ALA A 189 -16.02 4.53 27.02
N SER A 190 -14.68 4.54 26.91
CA SER A 190 -14.04 4.41 25.60
C SER A 190 -14.49 3.13 24.89
N LEU A 191 -14.92 3.25 23.64
CA LEU A 191 -15.32 2.13 22.79
C LEU A 191 -14.13 1.72 21.93
N VAL A 192 -14.02 0.43 21.65
CA VAL A 192 -13.09 -0.06 20.64
C VAL A 192 -13.83 -0.96 19.66
N THR A 193 -13.63 -0.69 18.39
CA THR A 193 -14.19 -1.41 17.26
C THR A 193 -13.06 -2.12 16.52
N TYR A 194 -13.24 -3.40 16.26
CA TYR A 194 -12.30 -4.14 15.41
C TYR A 194 -12.59 -3.85 13.93
N LEU A 195 -11.62 -3.29 13.21
CA LEU A 195 -11.80 -2.75 11.86
C LEU A 195 -11.82 -3.81 10.77
N HIS A 196 -11.25 -4.98 11.03
CA HIS A 196 -11.13 -6.01 10.00
C HIS A 196 -12.41 -6.83 9.83
N PRO A 197 -12.75 -7.22 8.59
CA PRO A 197 -13.80 -8.20 8.35
C PRO A 197 -13.46 -9.50 9.09
N VAL A 198 -14.45 -10.04 9.78
CA VAL A 198 -14.28 -11.32 10.48
C VAL A 198 -14.30 -12.39 9.41
N VAL A 199 -13.15 -12.99 9.13
CA VAL A 199 -13.14 -14.32 8.53
C VAL A 199 -13.40 -15.28 9.68
N LEU A 200 -14.69 -15.56 9.95
CA LEU A 200 -15.01 -16.63 10.89
C LEU A 200 -14.36 -17.90 10.33
N PRO A 201 -13.72 -18.75 11.14
CA PRO A 201 -13.63 -20.14 10.77
C PRO A 201 -15.07 -20.63 10.65
N VAL A 202 -15.58 -20.69 9.42
CA VAL A 202 -16.75 -21.50 9.11
C VAL A 202 -16.30 -22.92 9.40
N PHE A 203 -16.55 -23.42 10.61
CA PHE A 203 -16.77 -24.82 10.97
C PHE A 203 -16.85 -24.91 12.50
N GLU A 204 -18.06 -24.74 13.02
CA GLU A 204 -18.58 -25.62 14.05
C GLU A 204 -20.09 -25.74 13.86
N SER A 205 -20.50 -26.93 13.43
CA SER A 205 -21.88 -27.30 13.15
C SER A 205 -22.67 -27.40 14.46
N SER A 206 -23.83 -26.75 14.53
CA SER A 206 -25.07 -27.40 15.02
C SER A 206 -26.25 -26.44 14.90
N LYS A 207 -27.05 -26.58 13.84
CA LYS A 207 -28.51 -26.81 13.88
C LYS A 207 -29.05 -26.84 12.44
N GLN A 208 -29.89 -27.84 12.19
CA GLN A 208 -30.46 -28.21 10.90
C GLN A 208 -31.36 -27.11 10.33
N GLY A 209 -31.23 -26.86 9.01
CA GLY A 209 -32.22 -26.13 8.20
C GLY A 209 -31.62 -24.95 7.44
N GLU A 210 -31.25 -25.21 6.18
CA GLU A 210 -30.95 -24.23 5.10
C GLU A 210 -29.71 -23.34 5.27
N ALA A 211 -28.59 -23.78 4.69
CA ALA A 211 -27.42 -22.96 4.40
C ALA A 211 -27.60 -22.23 3.05
N PRO A 212 -27.14 -20.97 2.89
CA PRO A 212 -27.08 -20.31 1.59
C PRO A 212 -26.02 -20.97 0.69
N ALA A 213 -26.37 -21.14 -0.59
CA ALA A 213 -25.66 -21.91 -1.64
C ALA A 213 -24.22 -21.47 -2.00
N CYS A 214 -23.52 -20.71 -1.15
CA CYS A 214 -22.16 -20.23 -1.40
C CYS A 214 -21.08 -20.90 -0.53
N ALA A 215 -21.44 -21.87 0.30
CA ALA A 215 -20.47 -22.60 1.12
C ALA A 215 -19.91 -23.81 0.37
N LEU A 216 -18.62 -23.72 0.01
CA LEU A 216 -17.74 -24.81 -0.42
C LEU A 216 -18.17 -25.55 -1.70
N LEU A 217 -17.72 -25.02 -2.83
CA LEU A 217 -17.40 -25.81 -4.03
C LEU A 217 -16.28 -26.80 -3.68
N ALA A 218 -16.64 -27.88 -3.00
CA ALA A 218 -15.79 -29.07 -2.93
C ALA A 218 -15.58 -29.60 -4.35
N LEU A 219 -14.36 -30.02 -4.64
CA LEU A 219 -13.94 -30.65 -5.89
C LEU A 219 -14.63 -32.02 -6.02
N GLU A 220 -15.93 -32.02 -6.30
CA GLU A 220 -16.61 -33.17 -6.91
C GLU A 220 -16.06 -33.36 -8.33
N PRO A 221 -16.04 -34.59 -8.88
CA PRO A 221 -15.63 -34.84 -10.26
C PRO A 221 -16.43 -34.03 -11.30
N ASP A 222 -17.66 -33.65 -10.93
CA ASP A 222 -18.61 -32.85 -11.72
C ASP A 222 -18.72 -31.38 -11.21
N GLY A 223 -17.78 -30.94 -10.37
CA GLY A 223 -17.74 -29.56 -9.86
C GLY A 223 -17.50 -28.53 -10.97
N PRO A 224 -17.80 -27.24 -10.73
CA PRO A 224 -17.52 -26.19 -11.70
C PRO A 224 -16.04 -26.21 -12.07
N SER A 225 -15.76 -26.01 -13.36
CA SER A 225 -14.39 -25.90 -13.86
C SER A 225 -13.60 -24.90 -13.01
N PHE A 226 -12.30 -25.14 -12.85
CA PHE A 226 -11.42 -24.26 -12.09
C PHE A 226 -11.49 -22.81 -12.59
N GLU A 227 -11.65 -22.64 -13.89
CA GLU A 227 -11.88 -21.36 -14.57
C GLU A 227 -13.17 -20.68 -14.14
N LEU A 228 -14.28 -21.42 -13.99
CA LEU A 228 -15.56 -20.89 -13.51
C LEU A 228 -15.47 -20.45 -12.04
N ALA A 229 -14.81 -21.22 -11.17
CA ALA A 229 -14.62 -20.83 -9.77
C ALA A 229 -13.83 -19.51 -9.65
N ARG A 230 -12.74 -19.37 -10.44
CA ARG A 230 -11.95 -18.12 -10.52
C ARG A 230 -12.77 -16.96 -11.09
N LEU A 231 -13.59 -17.22 -12.10
CA LEU A 231 -14.49 -16.21 -12.68
C LEU A 231 -15.51 -15.71 -11.66
N LEU A 232 -16.19 -16.61 -10.96
CA LEU A 232 -17.20 -16.23 -9.96
C LEU A 232 -16.58 -15.44 -8.80
N LYS A 233 -15.35 -15.78 -8.42
CA LYS A 233 -14.59 -15.00 -7.45
C LYS A 233 -14.29 -13.59 -7.98
N LEU A 234 -13.78 -13.46 -9.20
CA LEU A 234 -13.55 -12.16 -9.82
C LEU A 234 -14.85 -11.35 -9.94
N ALA A 235 -15.95 -11.99 -10.34
CA ALA A 235 -17.26 -11.36 -10.46
C ALA A 235 -17.72 -10.77 -9.11
N ALA A 236 -17.61 -11.52 -8.01
CA ALA A 236 -17.94 -11.03 -6.68
C ALA A 236 -17.07 -9.83 -6.25
N ASP A 237 -15.79 -9.83 -6.63
CA ASP A 237 -14.86 -8.74 -6.30
C ASP A 237 -15.26 -7.44 -6.99
N VAL A 238 -15.51 -7.52 -8.31
CA VAL A 238 -15.83 -6.34 -9.12
C VAL A 238 -17.24 -5.83 -8.86
N THR A 239 -18.15 -6.64 -8.31
CA THR A 239 -19.53 -6.21 -7.97
C THR A 239 -19.72 -5.80 -6.51
N THR A 240 -18.73 -5.97 -5.63
CA THR A 240 -18.73 -5.43 -4.25
C THR A 240 -19.20 -3.96 -4.11
N PRO A 241 -18.85 -3.01 -4.99
CA PRO A 241 -19.39 -1.64 -4.95
C PRO A 241 -20.89 -1.48 -5.14
N TYR A 242 -21.59 -2.50 -5.65
CA TYR A 242 -23.00 -2.43 -6.02
C TYR A 242 -23.86 -3.33 -5.12
N PRO A 243 -23.89 -3.10 -3.79
CA PRO A 243 -24.47 -4.03 -2.83
C PRO A 243 -25.99 -4.20 -2.97
N THR A 244 -26.68 -3.27 -3.66
CA THR A 244 -28.12 -3.38 -3.91
C THR A 244 -28.46 -4.09 -5.23
N ALA A 245 -27.46 -4.35 -6.08
CA ALA A 245 -27.64 -5.08 -7.32
C ALA A 245 -27.86 -6.57 -7.03
N LYS A 246 -28.97 -7.13 -7.53
CA LYS A 246 -29.30 -8.54 -7.36
C LYS A 246 -28.74 -9.36 -8.52
N GLY A 247 -27.95 -10.38 -8.21
CA GLY A 247 -27.37 -11.26 -9.23
C GLY A 247 -28.29 -12.42 -9.60
N ILE A 248 -28.17 -12.88 -10.85
CA ILE A 248 -28.73 -14.15 -11.34
C ILE A 248 -27.62 -15.00 -11.95
N PHE A 249 -27.64 -16.31 -11.73
CA PHE A 249 -26.69 -17.23 -12.37
C PHE A 249 -27.10 -17.55 -13.80
N ALA A 250 -26.14 -17.98 -14.63
CA ALA A 250 -26.39 -18.32 -16.04
C ALA A 250 -27.47 -19.41 -16.21
N GLN A 251 -27.51 -20.41 -15.33
CA GLN A 251 -28.50 -21.49 -15.36
C GLN A 251 -29.93 -20.96 -15.13
N ASP A 252 -30.10 -20.08 -14.14
CA ASP A 252 -31.41 -19.48 -13.83
C ASP A 252 -31.85 -18.50 -14.94
N LEU A 253 -30.90 -17.79 -15.56
CA LEU A 253 -31.20 -16.92 -16.70
C LEU A 253 -31.73 -17.73 -17.89
N GLU A 254 -31.17 -18.91 -18.18
CA GLU A 254 -31.66 -19.75 -19.26
C GLU A 254 -33.16 -20.11 -19.07
N VAL A 255 -33.57 -20.39 -17.84
CA VAL A 255 -34.98 -20.64 -17.50
C VAL A 255 -35.85 -19.41 -17.78
N LEU A 256 -35.39 -18.20 -17.39
CA LEU A 256 -36.14 -16.96 -17.65
C LEU A 256 -36.29 -16.64 -19.14
N LEU A 257 -35.29 -17.01 -19.95
CA LEU A 257 -35.35 -16.84 -21.40
C LEU A 257 -36.34 -17.80 -22.05
N GLN A 258 -36.39 -19.05 -21.61
CA GLN A 258 -37.34 -20.04 -22.12
C GLN A 258 -38.80 -19.64 -21.83
N THR A 259 -39.07 -18.95 -20.73
CA THR A 259 -40.42 -18.47 -20.39
C THR A 259 -40.76 -17.11 -20.99
N GLY A 260 -39.83 -16.45 -21.68
CA GLY A 260 -40.02 -15.10 -22.22
C GLY A 260 -40.33 -14.04 -21.15
N SER A 261 -39.91 -14.29 -19.91
CA SER A 261 -40.33 -13.48 -18.74
C SER A 261 -39.32 -12.39 -18.36
N CYS A 262 -38.35 -12.08 -19.23
CA CYS A 262 -37.37 -11.04 -18.97
C CYS A 262 -36.93 -10.31 -20.26
N VAL A 263 -36.45 -9.07 -20.10
CA VAL A 263 -35.68 -8.35 -21.12
C VAL A 263 -34.20 -8.46 -20.78
N LEU A 264 -33.39 -8.89 -21.75
CA LEU A 264 -31.94 -8.88 -21.64
C LEU A 264 -31.35 -7.57 -22.16
N ILE A 265 -30.56 -6.89 -21.34
CA ILE A 265 -29.84 -5.68 -21.73
C ILE A 265 -28.34 -5.95 -21.79
N ASP A 266 -27.78 -5.82 -22.99
CA ASP A 266 -26.34 -5.87 -23.21
C ASP A 266 -25.70 -4.50 -22.97
N CYS A 267 -25.03 -4.37 -21.82
CA CYS A 267 -24.31 -3.14 -21.45
C CYS A 267 -22.81 -3.18 -21.81
N ARG A 268 -22.40 -4.10 -22.71
CA ARG A 268 -21.06 -4.08 -23.32
C ARG A 268 -20.94 -2.94 -24.33
N THR A 269 -19.72 -2.65 -24.78
CA THR A 269 -19.48 -1.65 -25.84
C THR A 269 -20.01 -2.14 -27.19
N GLU A 270 -20.17 -1.23 -28.15
CA GLU A 270 -20.59 -1.60 -29.51
C GLU A 270 -19.63 -2.61 -30.15
N ALA A 271 -18.32 -2.41 -30.00
CA ALA A 271 -17.31 -3.32 -30.52
C ALA A 271 -17.43 -4.75 -29.95
N GLU A 272 -17.75 -4.87 -28.66
CA GLU A 272 -18.00 -6.17 -28.04
C GLU A 272 -19.28 -6.82 -28.57
N ARG A 273 -20.36 -6.03 -28.72
CA ARG A 273 -21.65 -6.51 -29.24
C ARG A 273 -21.56 -6.97 -30.69
N LEU A 274 -20.78 -6.28 -31.52
CA LEU A 274 -20.56 -6.63 -32.93
C LEU A 274 -19.94 -8.03 -33.12
N VAL A 275 -19.24 -8.56 -32.13
CA VAL A 275 -18.72 -9.94 -32.18
C VAL A 275 -19.83 -10.96 -31.92
N SER A 276 -20.61 -10.73 -30.86
CA SER A 276 -21.77 -11.55 -30.52
C SER A 276 -22.60 -10.92 -29.41
N ILE A 277 -23.85 -11.33 -29.26
CA ILE A 277 -24.77 -11.01 -28.16
C ILE A 277 -25.45 -12.28 -27.63
N LEU A 278 -26.04 -12.21 -26.44
CA LEU A 278 -26.98 -13.24 -25.97
C LEU A 278 -28.27 -13.19 -26.82
N PRO A 279 -28.96 -14.34 -27.03
CA PRO A 279 -30.23 -14.36 -27.76
C PRO A 279 -31.23 -13.36 -27.20
N ASP A 280 -31.92 -12.65 -28.09
CA ASP A 280 -32.97 -11.65 -27.77
C ASP A 280 -32.50 -10.46 -26.92
N ALA A 281 -31.18 -10.29 -26.72
CA ALA A 281 -30.64 -9.15 -26.00
C ALA A 281 -30.75 -7.86 -26.81
N VAL A 282 -31.10 -6.78 -26.10
CA VAL A 282 -31.14 -5.42 -26.66
C VAL A 282 -29.92 -4.62 -26.17
N ALA A 283 -29.38 -3.76 -27.04
CA ALA A 283 -28.27 -2.87 -26.69
C ALA A 283 -28.77 -1.75 -25.79
N LEU A 284 -28.01 -1.34 -24.76
CA LEU A 284 -28.38 -0.18 -23.94
C LEU A 284 -28.42 1.11 -24.80
N ASP A 285 -29.60 1.51 -25.26
CA ASP A 285 -29.84 2.81 -25.87
C ASP A 285 -30.95 3.57 -25.11
N SER A 286 -31.01 4.89 -25.31
CA SER A 286 -31.92 5.78 -24.58
C SER A 286 -33.41 5.53 -24.86
N ARG A 287 -33.77 4.76 -25.89
CA ARG A 287 -35.18 4.50 -26.27
C ARG A 287 -35.78 3.35 -25.45
N ILE A 288 -34.96 2.46 -24.92
CA ILE A 288 -35.40 1.25 -24.21
C ILE A 288 -36.00 1.58 -22.83
N ALA A 289 -35.68 2.75 -22.26
CA ALA A 289 -36.23 3.18 -20.96
C ALA A 289 -37.78 3.26 -20.93
N VAL A 290 -38.45 3.36 -22.08
CA VAL A 290 -39.91 3.49 -22.16
C VAL A 290 -40.62 2.13 -22.18
N ASP A 291 -40.09 1.10 -22.86
CA ASP A 291 -40.76 -0.21 -23.00
C ASP A 291 -40.46 -1.19 -21.86
N ILE A 292 -39.40 -0.97 -21.10
CA ILE A 292 -39.00 -1.85 -19.98
C ILE A 292 -40.10 -1.99 -18.91
N GLN A 293 -40.94 -0.97 -18.71
CA GLN A 293 -41.96 -0.99 -17.66
C GLN A 293 -43.02 -2.09 -17.85
N ALA A 294 -43.20 -2.61 -19.08
CA ALA A 294 -44.20 -3.63 -19.37
C ALA A 294 -43.74 -5.07 -19.05
N VAL A 295 -42.43 -5.33 -18.94
CA VAL A 295 -41.89 -6.71 -19.00
C VAL A 295 -41.55 -7.29 -17.61
N GLY A 296 -41.68 -6.50 -16.55
CA GLY A 296 -41.57 -6.95 -15.15
C GLY A 296 -40.15 -7.26 -14.67
N THR A 297 -39.38 -8.08 -15.40
CA THR A 297 -37.99 -8.46 -15.07
C THR A 297 -37.00 -7.98 -16.12
N VAL A 298 -35.92 -7.35 -15.67
CA VAL A 298 -34.82 -6.89 -16.51
C VAL A 298 -33.54 -7.56 -16.05
N VAL A 299 -32.83 -8.21 -16.97
CA VAL A 299 -31.53 -8.79 -16.71
C VAL A 299 -30.47 -8.04 -17.52
N THR A 300 -29.56 -7.37 -16.83
CA THR A 300 -28.42 -6.71 -17.47
C THR A 300 -27.23 -7.66 -17.51
N TYR A 301 -26.41 -7.61 -18.56
CA TYR A 301 -25.17 -8.39 -18.59
C TYR A 301 -24.03 -7.63 -19.27
N CYS A 302 -22.81 -7.98 -18.89
CA CYS A 302 -21.58 -7.52 -19.53
C CYS A 302 -20.58 -8.67 -19.65
N CYS A 303 -19.28 -8.39 -19.83
CA CYS A 303 -18.28 -9.45 -19.95
C CYS A 303 -18.18 -10.34 -18.69
N ILE A 304 -18.08 -9.74 -17.49
CA ILE A 304 -17.80 -10.44 -16.22
C ILE A 304 -18.72 -10.07 -15.04
N GLY A 305 -19.77 -9.26 -15.30
CA GLY A 305 -20.74 -8.84 -14.27
C GLY A 305 -20.57 -7.42 -13.73
N CYS A 306 -19.42 -6.76 -13.92
CA CYS A 306 -19.14 -5.42 -13.36
C CYS A 306 -20.07 -4.31 -13.89
N ARG A 307 -20.03 -4.02 -15.20
CA ARG A 307 -20.87 -2.97 -15.83
C ARG A 307 -22.36 -3.23 -15.65
N SER A 308 -22.75 -4.51 -15.68
CA SER A 308 -24.13 -4.92 -15.49
C SER A 308 -24.60 -4.75 -14.05
N ALA A 309 -23.77 -5.03 -13.05
CA ALA A 309 -24.14 -4.77 -11.66
C ALA A 309 -24.34 -3.26 -11.40
N LYS A 310 -23.47 -2.41 -11.96
CA LYS A 310 -23.62 -0.96 -11.93
C LYS A 310 -24.95 -0.52 -12.53
N LEU A 311 -25.22 -0.91 -13.78
CA LEU A 311 -26.47 -0.59 -14.47
C LEU A 311 -27.70 -1.13 -13.72
N CYS A 312 -27.61 -2.34 -13.17
CA CYS A 312 -28.67 -2.95 -12.37
C CYS A 312 -29.04 -2.12 -11.14
N GLU A 313 -28.08 -1.44 -10.51
CA GLU A 313 -28.34 -0.55 -9.37
C GLU A 313 -28.99 0.78 -9.80
N GLU A 314 -28.59 1.30 -10.97
CA GLU A 314 -29.08 2.54 -11.58
C GLU A 314 -30.50 2.41 -12.16
N LEU A 315 -30.90 1.21 -12.60
CA LEU A 315 -32.27 0.96 -13.10
C LEU A 315 -33.33 1.26 -12.04
N PRO A 316 -34.54 1.76 -12.39
CA PRO A 316 -35.59 2.04 -11.41
C PRO A 316 -35.90 0.86 -10.48
N CYS A 317 -36.06 1.13 -9.17
CA CYS A 317 -36.36 0.10 -8.17
C CYS A 317 -37.75 -0.54 -8.32
N SER A 318 -38.64 0.06 -9.13
CA SER A 318 -39.94 -0.51 -9.50
C SER A 318 -39.84 -1.71 -10.42
N LEU A 319 -38.68 -1.95 -11.03
CA LEU A 319 -38.41 -3.11 -11.88
C LEU A 319 -37.82 -4.25 -11.04
N ASN A 320 -38.14 -5.49 -11.41
CA ASN A 320 -37.35 -6.63 -10.94
C ASN A 320 -36.01 -6.66 -11.71
N ARG A 321 -35.04 -5.89 -11.21
CA ARG A 321 -33.73 -5.69 -11.82
C ARG A 321 -32.72 -6.72 -11.33
N LEU A 322 -32.12 -7.44 -12.27
CA LEU A 322 -31.09 -8.44 -12.04
C LEU A 322 -29.87 -8.16 -12.92
N TYR A 323 -28.70 -8.65 -12.51
CA TYR A 323 -27.52 -8.72 -13.38
C TYR A 323 -27.00 -10.15 -13.49
N LEU A 324 -26.47 -10.51 -14.65
CA LEU A 324 -25.87 -11.83 -14.87
C LEU A 324 -24.52 -11.93 -14.13
N ILE A 325 -24.45 -12.76 -13.08
CA ILE A 325 -23.22 -13.01 -12.31
C ILE A 325 -22.17 -13.64 -13.23
N GLY A 326 -21.00 -13.02 -13.31
CA GLY A 326 -19.92 -13.47 -14.19
C GLY A 326 -20.14 -13.19 -15.68
N GLY A 327 -21.23 -12.50 -16.05
CA GLY A 327 -21.48 -12.02 -17.41
C GLY A 327 -21.46 -13.10 -18.49
N VAL A 328 -21.06 -12.73 -19.70
CA VAL A 328 -20.95 -13.66 -20.84
C VAL A 328 -19.90 -14.76 -20.61
N ALA A 329 -18.91 -14.54 -19.75
CA ALA A 329 -17.94 -15.58 -19.39
C ALA A 329 -18.62 -16.72 -18.61
N ALA A 330 -19.52 -16.40 -17.68
CA ALA A 330 -20.25 -17.43 -16.93
C ALA A 330 -21.31 -18.11 -17.80
N TRP A 331 -21.92 -17.36 -18.72
CA TRP A 331 -22.79 -17.92 -19.76
C TRP A 331 -22.06 -18.95 -20.62
N ALA A 332 -20.82 -18.65 -21.04
CA ALA A 332 -20.01 -19.55 -21.84
C ALA A 332 -19.71 -20.88 -21.10
N HIS A 333 -19.43 -20.83 -19.80
CA HIS A 333 -19.22 -22.04 -18.96
C HIS A 333 -20.45 -22.95 -18.89
N GLN A 334 -21.66 -22.42 -19.10
CA GLN A 334 -22.89 -23.22 -19.19
C GLN A 334 -23.20 -23.67 -20.63
N SER A 335 -22.23 -23.62 -21.53
CA SER A 335 -22.44 -23.89 -22.97
C SER A 335 -23.53 -23.00 -23.60
N GLY A 336 -23.73 -21.80 -23.02
CA GLY A 336 -24.75 -20.88 -23.42
C GLY A 336 -24.58 -20.39 -24.87
N ARG A 337 -25.71 -20.25 -25.57
CA ARG A 337 -25.72 -19.81 -26.98
C ARG A 337 -25.38 -18.33 -27.11
N PHE A 338 -24.64 -17.99 -28.16
CA PHE A 338 -24.44 -16.61 -28.64
C PHE A 338 -25.01 -16.47 -30.05
N VAL A 339 -25.40 -15.25 -30.43
CA VAL A 339 -25.84 -14.91 -31.79
C VAL A 339 -25.02 -13.77 -32.35
N ASP A 340 -24.74 -13.84 -33.65
CA ASP A 340 -24.19 -12.72 -34.41
C ASP A 340 -25.29 -11.66 -34.56
N PRO A 341 -25.06 -10.40 -34.12
CA PRO A 341 -26.10 -9.39 -34.09
C PRO A 341 -26.56 -8.95 -35.49
N ALA A 342 -25.73 -9.10 -36.53
CA ALA A 342 -26.04 -8.67 -37.88
C ALA A 342 -26.92 -9.69 -38.62
N THR A 343 -26.71 -10.98 -38.34
CA THR A 343 -27.39 -12.08 -39.05
C THR A 343 -28.42 -12.81 -38.20
N GLY A 344 -28.40 -12.65 -36.87
CA GLY A 344 -29.18 -13.44 -35.92
C GLY A 344 -28.78 -14.92 -35.84
N SER A 345 -27.74 -15.33 -36.57
CA SER A 345 -27.28 -16.73 -36.61
C SER A 345 -26.49 -17.09 -35.36
N VAL A 346 -26.57 -18.36 -34.94
CA VAL A 346 -25.80 -18.86 -33.80
C VAL A 346 -24.30 -18.76 -34.11
N THR A 347 -23.53 -18.27 -33.15
CA THR A 347 -22.07 -18.13 -33.23
C THR A 347 -21.40 -18.69 -31.99
N ARG A 348 -20.13 -19.09 -32.14
CA ARG A 348 -19.23 -19.44 -31.03
C ARG A 348 -18.25 -18.32 -30.69
N ARG A 349 -18.30 -17.22 -31.45
CA ARG A 349 -17.43 -16.07 -31.21
C ARG A 349 -17.88 -15.33 -29.96
N VAL A 350 -16.95 -15.00 -29.08
CA VAL A 350 -17.26 -14.22 -27.88
C VAL A 350 -16.17 -13.18 -27.67
N ASN A 351 -16.59 -11.91 -27.55
CA ASN A 351 -15.66 -10.86 -27.18
C ASN A 351 -15.36 -10.97 -25.67
N CYS A 352 -14.13 -11.36 -25.33
CA CYS A 352 -13.66 -11.42 -23.95
C CYS A 352 -13.13 -10.07 -23.45
N TRP A 353 -13.25 -9.03 -24.28
CA TRP A 353 -12.90 -7.63 -24.06
C TRP A 353 -11.40 -7.38 -23.91
N THR A 354 -10.68 -8.18 -23.12
CA THR A 354 -9.21 -8.19 -23.01
C THR A 354 -8.68 -9.63 -22.94
N TRP A 355 -7.44 -9.85 -23.40
CA TRP A 355 -6.80 -11.17 -23.34
C TRP A 355 -6.57 -11.64 -21.89
N GLU A 356 -6.47 -10.72 -20.94
CA GLU A 356 -6.47 -10.99 -19.50
C GLU A 356 -7.71 -11.74 -19.05
N LEU A 357 -8.88 -11.38 -19.59
CA LEU A 357 -10.14 -11.99 -19.23
C LEU A 357 -10.38 -13.31 -19.97
N ALA A 358 -9.70 -13.54 -21.09
CA ALA A 358 -9.81 -14.79 -21.87
C ALA A 358 -9.54 -16.04 -21.02
N GLN A 359 -8.65 -15.95 -20.02
CA GLN A 359 -8.33 -17.08 -19.12
C GLN A 359 -9.50 -17.51 -18.21
N PHE A 360 -10.56 -16.70 -18.10
CA PHE A 360 -11.76 -17.02 -17.32
C PHE A 360 -12.87 -17.61 -18.17
N PHE A 361 -12.69 -17.68 -19.49
CA PHE A 361 -13.59 -18.40 -20.39
C PHE A 361 -13.22 -19.88 -20.44
N PRO A 362 -14.16 -20.78 -20.78
CA PRO A 362 -13.84 -22.18 -21.04
C PRO A 362 -12.82 -22.31 -22.18
N SER A 363 -11.85 -23.21 -22.00
CA SER A 363 -10.72 -23.42 -22.93
C SER A 363 -11.12 -24.08 -24.26
N GLN A 364 -12.34 -24.60 -24.35
CA GLN A 364 -12.88 -25.24 -25.56
C GLN A 364 -14.30 -24.73 -25.85
N GLY A 365 -14.70 -24.78 -27.12
CA GLY A 365 -16.08 -24.54 -27.55
C GLY A 365 -16.40 -23.11 -27.98
N TYR A 366 -15.50 -22.15 -27.78
CA TYR A 366 -15.69 -20.74 -28.15
C TYR A 366 -14.46 -20.15 -28.85
N ASP A 367 -14.71 -19.27 -29.80
CA ASP A 367 -13.70 -18.50 -30.52
C ASP A 367 -13.57 -17.13 -29.82
N LEU A 368 -12.58 -17.00 -28.94
CA LEU A 368 -12.41 -15.79 -28.14
C LEU A 368 -11.80 -14.66 -28.98
N ASP A 369 -12.46 -13.51 -28.95
CA ASP A 369 -12.02 -12.27 -29.56
C ASP A 369 -11.66 -11.29 -28.44
N ALA A 370 -10.38 -10.95 -28.27
CA ALA A 370 -9.99 -9.80 -27.47
C ALA A 370 -9.61 -8.72 -28.47
N GLY A 371 -10.59 -7.88 -28.82
CA GLY A 371 -10.49 -6.96 -29.95
C GLY A 371 -9.14 -6.22 -29.97
N SER A 372 -8.56 -6.05 -31.16
CA SER A 372 -7.39 -5.19 -31.31
C SER A 372 -7.82 -3.75 -30.97
N CYS A 373 -7.49 -3.28 -29.76
CA CYS A 373 -7.80 -1.93 -29.28
C CYS A 373 -7.20 -0.82 -30.17
N SER A 374 -6.45 -1.17 -31.22
CA SER A 374 -5.65 -0.28 -32.05
C SER A 374 -6.38 0.40 -33.23
N SER A 375 -7.61 0.01 -33.61
CA SER A 375 -8.21 0.48 -34.87
C SER A 375 -9.55 1.22 -34.78
N LEU A 376 -10.14 1.41 -33.58
CA LEU A 376 -11.37 2.21 -33.45
C LEU A 376 -11.05 3.68 -33.20
N PRO A 377 -11.79 4.63 -33.82
CA PRO A 377 -11.72 6.03 -33.47
C PRO A 377 -11.95 6.19 -31.96
N ARG A 378 -11.17 7.06 -31.33
CA ARG A 378 -11.07 7.34 -29.89
C ARG A 378 -12.34 7.97 -29.28
N LEU A 379 -13.51 7.50 -29.70
CA LEU A 379 -14.82 7.86 -29.16
C LEU A 379 -15.01 7.11 -27.85
N GLU A 380 -14.94 7.86 -26.75
CA GLU A 380 -15.38 7.49 -25.40
C GLU A 380 -15.06 6.05 -24.99
N LEU A 381 -13.77 5.76 -24.80
CA LEU A 381 -13.38 4.66 -23.93
C LEU A 381 -14.01 4.92 -22.56
N CYS A 382 -15.08 4.20 -22.22
CA CYS A 382 -15.57 4.16 -20.86
C CYS A 382 -14.39 3.74 -19.95
N ASP A 383 -13.97 4.62 -19.04
CA ASP A 383 -12.86 4.43 -18.08
C ASP A 383 -13.03 3.21 -17.13
N GLU A 384 -14.16 2.51 -17.21
CA GLU A 384 -14.61 1.46 -16.28
C GLU A 384 -13.71 0.23 -16.17
N PRO A 385 -13.07 -0.29 -17.23
CA PRO A 385 -12.46 -1.60 -17.10
C PRO A 385 -10.99 -1.64 -16.64
N GLU A 386 -10.16 -0.67 -17.03
CA GLU A 386 -8.84 -0.47 -16.41
C GLU A 386 -9.02 -0.13 -14.93
N ALA A 387 -10.05 0.64 -14.60
CA ALA A 387 -10.50 0.87 -13.24
C ALA A 387 -10.94 -0.46 -12.58
N SER A 388 -11.63 -1.34 -13.29
CA SER A 388 -12.06 -2.66 -12.76
C SER A 388 -10.89 -3.61 -12.51
N LEU A 389 -9.88 -3.68 -13.39
CA LEU A 389 -8.68 -4.52 -13.21
C LEU A 389 -7.73 -3.94 -12.16
N SER A 390 -7.57 -2.61 -12.12
CA SER A 390 -6.84 -1.92 -11.05
C SER A 390 -7.53 -2.16 -9.71
N ARG A 391 -8.85 -2.00 -9.65
CA ARG A 391 -9.66 -2.30 -8.46
C ARG A 391 -9.58 -3.77 -8.06
N ALA A 392 -9.64 -4.70 -9.01
CA ALA A 392 -9.45 -6.11 -8.71
C ALA A 392 -8.06 -6.34 -8.11
N SER A 393 -7.02 -5.70 -8.66
CA SER A 393 -5.67 -5.78 -8.10
C SER A 393 -5.58 -5.17 -6.69
N GLU A 394 -6.26 -4.04 -6.42
CA GLU A 394 -6.37 -3.44 -5.09
C GLU A 394 -7.07 -4.37 -4.09
N LEU A 395 -8.20 -4.98 -4.48
CA LEU A 395 -8.92 -5.95 -3.65
C LEU A 395 -8.08 -7.20 -3.39
N ARG A 396 -7.32 -7.67 -4.38
CA ARG A 396 -6.37 -8.79 -4.21
C ARG A 396 -5.22 -8.41 -3.28
N LEU A 397 -4.70 -7.19 -3.37
CA LEU A 397 -3.69 -6.68 -2.43
C LEU A 397 -4.26 -6.60 -1.01
N GLN A 398 -5.47 -6.07 -0.84
CA GLN A 398 -6.14 -6.02 0.47
C GLN A 398 -6.34 -7.42 1.06
N ARG A 399 -6.77 -8.39 0.25
CA ARG A 399 -6.88 -9.80 0.67
C ARG A 399 -5.54 -10.40 1.03
N LEU A 400 -4.52 -10.14 0.23
CA LEU A 400 -3.16 -10.58 0.50
C LEU A 400 -2.66 -10.01 1.84
N GLN A 401 -2.90 -8.73 2.11
CA GLN A 401 -2.56 -8.09 3.37
C GLN A 401 -3.28 -8.75 4.55
N ASN A 402 -4.60 -8.99 4.43
CA ASN A 402 -5.37 -9.68 5.47
C ASN A 402 -4.84 -11.10 5.74
N ILE A 403 -4.56 -11.88 4.68
CA ILE A 403 -4.03 -13.24 4.82
C ILE A 403 -2.62 -13.21 5.40
N ALA A 404 -1.74 -12.35 4.90
CA ALA A 404 -0.38 -12.21 5.41
C ALA A 404 -0.38 -11.84 6.90
N TRP A 405 -1.31 -10.98 7.31
CA TRP A 405 -1.54 -10.60 8.69
C TRP A 405 -2.04 -11.76 9.54
N GLU A 406 -3.09 -12.47 9.11
CA GLU A 406 -3.60 -13.65 9.81
C GLU A 406 -2.53 -14.72 9.99
N VAL A 407 -1.78 -15.01 8.93
CA VAL A 407 -0.68 -15.98 8.95
C VAL A 407 0.41 -15.52 9.93
N ARG A 408 0.79 -14.24 9.91
CA ARG A 408 1.74 -13.68 10.88
C ARG A 408 1.24 -13.86 12.30
N LEU A 409 0.04 -13.36 12.62
CA LEU A 409 -0.51 -13.39 13.97
C LEU A 409 -0.69 -14.82 14.49
N ARG A 410 -1.03 -15.76 13.61
CA ARG A 410 -1.29 -17.15 13.99
C ARG A 410 -0.02 -17.96 14.22
N TYR A 411 1.01 -17.78 13.39
CA TYR A 411 2.14 -18.70 13.35
C TYR A 411 3.46 -18.10 13.85
N PHE A 412 3.74 -16.83 13.53
CA PHE A 412 5.01 -16.17 13.87
C PHE A 412 4.80 -14.71 14.31
N PRO A 413 3.91 -14.44 15.27
CA PRO A 413 3.56 -13.08 15.68
C PRO A 413 4.75 -12.25 16.23
N ALA A 414 5.83 -12.90 16.66
CA ALA A 414 7.04 -12.25 17.19
C ALA A 414 7.94 -11.66 16.09
N ILE A 415 7.70 -12.03 14.83
CA ILE A 415 8.52 -11.57 13.71
C ILE A 415 8.08 -10.19 13.29
N LEU A 416 9.05 -9.29 13.23
CA LEU A 416 8.90 -7.99 12.61
C LEU A 416 8.78 -8.17 11.10
N CYS A 417 7.76 -7.53 10.53
CA CYS A 417 7.54 -7.54 9.10
C CYS A 417 7.89 -6.18 8.49
N PHE A 418 8.42 -6.21 7.28
CA PHE A 418 8.44 -5.03 6.41
C PHE A 418 7.31 -5.12 5.41
N GLU A 419 6.63 -4.00 5.20
CA GLU A 419 5.82 -3.85 4.01
C GLU A 419 6.73 -3.63 2.81
N VAL A 420 6.28 -4.05 1.63
CA VAL A 420 7.06 -3.89 0.39
C VAL A 420 7.41 -2.43 0.11
N ASP A 421 6.55 -1.49 0.50
CA ASP A 421 6.85 -0.06 0.38
C ASP A 421 8.04 0.36 1.25
N ASP A 422 8.19 -0.22 2.45
CA ASP A 422 9.32 0.08 3.33
C ASP A 422 10.62 -0.44 2.72
N VAL A 423 10.55 -1.64 2.15
CA VAL A 423 11.64 -2.27 1.41
C VAL A 423 12.06 -1.39 0.23
N LEU A 424 11.10 -1.00 -0.63
CA LEU A 424 11.35 -0.14 -1.78
C LEU A 424 11.83 1.27 -1.39
N ARG A 425 11.30 1.86 -0.32
CA ARG A 425 11.75 3.17 0.19
C ARG A 425 13.18 3.09 0.71
N SER A 426 13.51 2.04 1.47
CA SER A 426 14.86 1.84 2.00
C SER A 426 15.89 1.72 0.88
N PHE A 427 15.54 1.10 -0.25
CA PHE A 427 16.46 0.94 -1.37
C PHE A 427 16.68 2.18 -2.22
N ARG A 428 15.73 3.13 -2.22
CA ARG A 428 15.86 4.40 -2.96
C ARG A 428 16.85 5.36 -2.31
N ASN A 429 17.12 5.21 -1.03
CA ASN A 429 17.97 6.11 -0.24
C ASN A 429 19.44 5.66 -0.16
N GLU A 430 19.96 4.98 -1.20
CA GLU A 430 21.37 4.52 -1.34
C GLU A 430 21.84 3.41 -0.37
N ASP A 431 21.04 2.97 0.60
CA ASP A 431 21.41 1.93 1.58
C ASP A 431 21.14 0.48 1.15
N ALA A 432 20.84 0.21 -0.13
CA ALA A 432 20.50 -1.14 -0.61
C ALA A 432 21.58 -2.20 -0.32
N ALA A 433 22.85 -1.78 -0.23
CA ALA A 433 23.98 -2.65 0.11
C ALA A 433 23.92 -3.23 1.54
N ASN A 434 23.12 -2.63 2.42
CA ASN A 434 22.94 -3.08 3.81
C ASN A 434 21.86 -4.17 3.95
N TYR A 435 21.23 -4.60 2.86
CA TYR A 435 20.14 -5.55 2.89
C TYR A 435 20.49 -6.83 2.14
N LEU A 436 20.01 -7.97 2.67
CA LEU A 436 20.05 -9.26 1.98
C LEU A 436 18.64 -9.86 1.98
N LEU A 437 18.08 -10.07 0.78
CA LEU A 437 16.83 -10.78 0.63
C LEU A 437 17.08 -12.29 0.66
N ILE A 438 16.27 -13.02 1.42
CA ILE A 438 16.37 -14.49 1.55
C ILE A 438 15.10 -15.12 1.00
N ASP A 439 15.24 -15.88 -0.09
CA ASP A 439 14.12 -16.55 -0.75
C ASP A 439 13.84 -17.92 -0.12
N CYS A 440 12.80 -17.98 0.71
CA CYS A 440 12.35 -19.16 1.45
C CYS A 440 11.39 -20.05 0.64
N ARG A 441 11.27 -19.86 -0.67
CA ARG A 441 10.47 -20.74 -1.53
C ARG A 441 11.20 -22.04 -1.85
N THR A 442 10.53 -22.99 -2.49
CA THR A 442 11.17 -24.24 -2.95
C THR A 442 11.95 -24.00 -4.25
N ASP A 443 12.81 -24.94 -4.66
CA ASP A 443 13.51 -24.86 -5.95
C ASP A 443 12.52 -24.74 -7.13
N PRO A 444 11.46 -25.56 -7.25
CA PRO A 444 10.49 -25.42 -8.34
C PRO A 444 9.84 -24.03 -8.43
N GLU A 445 9.64 -23.35 -7.31
CA GLU A 445 9.10 -21.99 -7.31
C GLU A 445 10.13 -20.95 -7.76
N ARG A 446 11.40 -21.12 -7.37
CA ARG A 446 12.51 -20.23 -7.74
C ARG A 446 12.93 -20.41 -9.20
N ASP A 447 12.87 -21.63 -9.72
CA ASP A 447 13.17 -21.96 -11.11
C ASP A 447 12.24 -21.23 -12.08
N VAL A 448 11.02 -20.91 -11.64
CA VAL A 448 10.09 -20.05 -12.40
C VAL A 448 10.54 -18.60 -12.37
N SER A 449 10.80 -18.07 -11.16
CA SER A 449 11.34 -16.72 -10.97
C SER A 449 11.70 -16.42 -9.52
N THR A 450 12.51 -15.37 -9.31
CA THR A 450 12.74 -14.71 -8.02
C THR A 450 12.75 -13.18 -8.14
N ILE A 451 12.78 -12.48 -7.00
CA ILE A 451 12.79 -11.01 -6.94
C ILE A 451 14.08 -10.47 -7.56
N ARG A 452 13.97 -9.38 -8.33
CA ARG A 452 15.12 -8.60 -8.84
C ARG A 452 15.04 -7.17 -8.34
N TRP A 453 16.16 -6.67 -7.84
CA TRP A 453 16.38 -5.23 -7.67
C TRP A 453 17.86 -4.92 -7.89
N THR A 454 18.16 -3.84 -8.61
CA THR A 454 19.54 -3.45 -8.89
C THR A 454 20.26 -3.11 -7.60
N GLY A 455 21.39 -3.78 -7.33
CA GLY A 455 22.20 -3.54 -6.13
C GLY A 455 21.72 -4.27 -4.87
N LEU A 456 20.68 -5.09 -4.95
CA LEU A 456 20.17 -5.86 -3.82
C LEU A 456 20.43 -7.36 -4.03
N PRO A 457 21.28 -7.98 -3.20
CA PRO A 457 21.50 -9.42 -3.29
C PRO A 457 20.25 -10.19 -2.83
N VAL A 458 19.93 -11.24 -3.58
CA VAL A 458 18.89 -12.22 -3.25
C VAL A 458 19.56 -13.59 -3.15
N MET A 459 19.32 -14.29 -2.04
CA MET A 459 19.96 -15.56 -1.73
C MET A 459 18.92 -16.63 -1.42
N PRO A 460 19.01 -17.84 -1.99
CA PRO A 460 18.19 -18.98 -1.58
C PRO A 460 18.39 -19.32 -0.10
N GLN A 461 17.31 -19.76 0.57
CA GLN A 461 17.38 -20.15 1.98
C GLN A 461 18.50 -21.17 2.29
N ALA A 462 18.70 -22.17 1.43
CA ALA A 462 19.72 -23.21 1.65
C ALA A 462 21.14 -22.64 1.64
N GLU A 463 21.42 -21.73 0.70
CA GLU A 463 22.70 -21.03 0.60
C GLU A 463 22.92 -20.11 1.81
N PHE A 464 21.89 -19.36 2.21
CA PHE A 464 21.95 -18.54 3.42
C PHE A 464 22.29 -19.38 4.66
N MET A 465 21.67 -20.54 4.81
CA MET A 465 21.93 -21.43 5.95
C MET A 465 23.36 -21.98 5.95
N ALA A 466 23.97 -22.22 4.79
CA ALA A 466 25.37 -22.66 4.70
C ALA A 466 26.36 -21.58 5.21
N HIS A 467 25.99 -20.30 5.10
CA HIS A 467 26.79 -19.16 5.52
C HIS A 467 26.29 -18.48 6.81
N PHE A 468 25.20 -18.99 7.39
CA PHE A 468 24.46 -18.33 8.47
C PHE A 468 25.33 -17.89 9.65
N PRO A 469 26.20 -18.73 10.24
CA PRO A 469 27.00 -18.33 11.41
C PRO A 469 27.98 -17.17 11.14
N VAL A 470 28.35 -16.96 9.87
CA VAL A 470 29.24 -15.87 9.44
C VAL A 470 28.40 -14.63 9.12
N LEU A 471 27.32 -14.80 8.35
CA LEU A 471 26.47 -13.69 7.91
C LEU A 471 25.84 -12.93 9.08
N VAL A 472 25.37 -13.61 10.13
CA VAL A 472 24.74 -12.94 11.28
C VAL A 472 25.68 -12.07 12.10
N ARG A 473 26.99 -12.09 11.82
CA ARG A 473 27.99 -11.19 12.41
C ARG A 473 28.19 -9.92 11.60
N SER A 474 27.57 -9.81 10.43
CA SER A 474 27.57 -8.61 9.61
C SER A 474 26.47 -7.63 10.07
N PRO A 475 26.60 -6.33 9.73
CA PRO A 475 25.57 -5.33 10.03
C PRO A 475 24.37 -5.40 9.06
N LEU A 476 24.27 -6.46 8.25
CA LEU A 476 23.21 -6.58 7.25
C LEU A 476 21.83 -6.76 7.90
N VAL A 477 20.82 -6.20 7.25
CA VAL A 477 19.41 -6.46 7.53
C VAL A 477 18.95 -7.60 6.64
N PHE A 478 18.56 -8.72 7.26
CA PHE A 478 18.06 -9.90 6.57
C PHE A 478 16.56 -9.81 6.39
N ILE A 479 16.09 -9.84 5.14
CA ILE A 479 14.66 -9.81 4.80
C ILE A 479 14.28 -11.14 4.17
N THR A 480 13.60 -12.00 4.92
CA THR A 480 13.08 -13.26 4.40
C THR A 480 11.80 -13.02 3.59
N PHE A 481 11.61 -13.72 2.48
CA PHE A 481 10.35 -13.69 1.74
C PHE A 481 9.97 -15.05 1.17
N CYS A 482 8.69 -15.25 0.93
CA CYS A 482 8.17 -16.40 0.19
C CYS A 482 7.01 -15.94 -0.71
N THR A 483 6.06 -16.82 -1.05
CA THR A 483 4.90 -16.45 -1.88
C THR A 483 4.06 -15.34 -1.26
N ILE A 484 3.64 -15.53 0.01
CA ILE A 484 2.69 -14.64 0.72
C ILE A 484 3.12 -14.25 2.14
N GLY A 485 4.35 -14.59 2.55
CA GLY A 485 4.89 -14.25 3.88
C GLY A 485 4.88 -15.39 4.92
N GLY A 486 4.15 -16.49 4.69
CA GLY A 486 4.03 -17.59 5.66
C GLY A 486 5.35 -18.33 5.96
N ARG A 487 5.96 -18.94 4.94
CA ARG A 487 7.23 -19.68 5.09
C ARG A 487 8.39 -18.79 5.54
N SER A 488 8.44 -17.55 5.05
CA SER A 488 9.51 -16.62 5.40
C SER A 488 9.42 -16.15 6.84
N GLY A 489 8.20 -15.93 7.36
CA GLY A 489 7.98 -15.62 8.76
C GLY A 489 8.36 -16.78 9.68
N ASN A 490 7.94 -18.00 9.35
CA ASN A 490 8.35 -19.20 10.10
C ASN A 490 9.87 -19.38 10.07
N PHE A 491 10.49 -19.20 8.90
CA PHE A 491 11.95 -19.28 8.78
C PHE A 491 12.65 -18.22 9.63
N ALA A 492 12.22 -16.95 9.58
CA ALA A 492 12.76 -15.88 10.42
C ALA A 492 12.64 -16.20 11.92
N GLN A 493 11.51 -16.75 12.36
CA GLN A 493 11.30 -17.18 13.75
C GLN A 493 12.28 -18.28 14.14
N LYS A 494 12.45 -19.27 13.27
CA LYS A 494 13.40 -20.35 13.50
C LYS A 494 14.84 -19.84 13.60
N LEU A 495 15.23 -18.86 12.78
CA LEU A 495 16.58 -18.27 12.87
C LEU A 495 16.83 -17.60 14.22
N LEU A 496 15.88 -16.80 14.70
CA LEU A 496 16.00 -16.15 16.02
C LEU A 496 16.06 -17.17 17.16
N GLN A 497 15.24 -18.23 17.06
CA GLN A 497 15.25 -19.32 18.02
C GLN A 497 16.59 -20.07 18.00
N ASP A 498 17.12 -20.40 16.82
CA ASP A 498 18.41 -21.07 16.64
C ASP A 498 19.56 -20.23 17.21
N ILE A 499 19.53 -18.90 17.03
CA ILE A 499 20.52 -17.98 17.62
C ILE A 499 20.47 -18.06 19.15
N ALA A 500 19.28 -18.00 19.73
CA ALA A 500 19.08 -18.05 21.18
C ALA A 500 19.50 -19.40 21.77
N ASP A 501 19.02 -20.50 21.20
CA ASP A 501 19.24 -21.86 21.72
C ASP A 501 20.69 -22.31 21.60
N LYS A 502 21.38 -21.92 20.51
CA LYS A 502 22.75 -22.36 20.23
C LYS A 502 23.80 -21.34 20.66
N GLY A 503 23.39 -20.18 21.20
CA GLY A 503 24.28 -19.11 21.61
C GLY A 503 25.16 -18.61 20.46
N ILE A 504 24.58 -18.48 19.26
CA ILE A 504 25.35 -18.06 18.07
C ILE A 504 25.78 -16.59 18.27
N PRO A 505 27.07 -16.25 18.16
CA PRO A 505 27.51 -14.86 18.21
C PRO A 505 26.94 -14.08 17.02
N VAL A 506 26.23 -13.00 17.31
CA VAL A 506 25.59 -12.12 16.32
C VAL A 506 26.13 -10.69 16.39
N HIS A 507 25.96 -9.95 15.31
CA HIS A 507 26.18 -8.51 15.31
C HIS A 507 25.22 -7.83 16.30
N PRO A 508 25.64 -6.80 17.05
CA PRO A 508 24.78 -6.10 18.01
C PRO A 508 23.49 -5.54 17.40
N ASP A 509 23.57 -5.09 16.14
CA ASP A 509 22.45 -4.50 15.40
C ASP A 509 21.78 -5.50 14.43
N LEU A 510 21.92 -6.80 14.68
CA LEU A 510 21.31 -7.83 13.82
C LEU A 510 19.80 -7.60 13.68
N GLN A 511 19.34 -7.53 12.44
CA GLN A 511 17.92 -7.46 12.12
C GLN A 511 17.52 -8.60 11.18
N ILE A 512 16.56 -9.42 11.62
CA ILE A 512 15.92 -10.44 10.80
C ILE A 512 14.43 -10.09 10.72
N ARG A 513 13.95 -9.86 9.51
CA ARG A 513 12.58 -9.42 9.23
C ARG A 513 11.96 -10.29 8.14
N SER A 514 10.63 -10.40 8.13
CA SER A 514 9.90 -11.06 7.03
C SER A 514 9.21 -10.02 6.16
N MET A 515 9.23 -10.18 4.84
CA MET A 515 8.46 -9.34 3.94
C MET A 515 6.97 -9.74 3.97
N SER A 516 6.12 -8.81 4.40
CA SER A 516 4.67 -8.97 4.46
C SER A 516 4.11 -9.20 3.05
N GLY A 517 3.27 -10.23 2.88
CA GLY A 517 2.69 -10.58 1.58
C GLY A 517 3.68 -11.13 0.54
N GLY A 518 4.97 -11.28 0.88
CA GLY A 518 5.96 -11.96 0.04
C GLY A 518 6.11 -11.41 -1.39
N ILE A 519 6.41 -12.30 -2.33
CA ILE A 519 6.56 -11.97 -3.76
C ILE A 519 5.25 -11.51 -4.40
N ALA A 520 4.08 -11.89 -3.86
CA ALA A 520 2.80 -11.40 -4.33
C ALA A 520 2.66 -9.88 -4.05
N ALA A 521 3.01 -9.44 -2.83
CA ALA A 521 3.00 -8.02 -2.48
C ALA A 521 4.06 -7.25 -3.28
N TRP A 522 5.22 -7.87 -3.53
CA TRP A 522 6.27 -7.30 -4.38
C TRP A 522 5.73 -6.94 -5.77
N LEU A 523 5.00 -7.86 -6.40
CA LEU A 523 4.41 -7.65 -7.72
C LEU A 523 3.29 -6.61 -7.73
N HIS A 524 2.45 -6.54 -6.68
CA HIS A 524 1.46 -5.48 -6.54
C HIS A 524 2.07 -4.07 -6.53
N ARG A 525 3.33 -3.95 -6.08
CA ARG A 525 4.08 -2.69 -6.09
C ARG A 525 4.95 -2.48 -7.34
N GLY A 526 4.72 -3.28 -8.38
CA GLY A 526 5.47 -3.20 -9.64
C GLY A 526 6.92 -3.69 -9.52
N GLY A 527 7.22 -4.47 -8.49
CA GLY A 527 8.52 -5.07 -8.30
C GLY A 527 8.88 -6.03 -9.45
N GLN A 528 10.16 -6.05 -9.82
CA GLN A 528 10.64 -6.84 -10.94
C GLN A 528 11.00 -8.27 -10.50
N LEU A 529 10.87 -9.22 -11.43
CA LEU A 529 11.32 -10.59 -11.26
C LEU A 529 12.41 -10.95 -12.27
N VAL A 530 13.20 -11.95 -11.93
CA VAL A 530 14.12 -12.63 -12.84
C VAL A 530 13.86 -14.13 -12.87
N ASP A 531 14.13 -14.77 -13.99
CA ASP A 531 14.18 -16.23 -14.12
C ASP A 531 15.52 -16.79 -13.59
N PHE A 532 15.68 -18.12 -13.67
CA PHE A 532 16.90 -18.81 -13.24
C PHE A 532 18.16 -18.40 -14.02
N SER A 533 18.02 -17.79 -15.21
CA SER A 533 19.14 -17.29 -16.01
C SER A 533 19.51 -15.84 -15.66
N GLY A 534 18.78 -15.21 -14.73
CA GLY A 534 18.92 -13.79 -14.41
C GLY A 534 18.23 -12.86 -15.42
N GLY A 535 17.50 -13.41 -16.39
CA GLY A 535 16.70 -12.67 -17.37
C GLY A 535 15.41 -12.14 -16.76
N PRO A 536 14.86 -10.99 -17.20
CA PRO A 536 13.58 -10.49 -16.70
C PRO A 536 12.45 -11.50 -16.87
N SER A 537 11.72 -11.78 -15.80
CA SER A 537 10.59 -12.71 -15.81
C SER A 537 9.28 -12.03 -15.41
N ARG A 538 8.18 -12.59 -15.88
CA ARG A 538 6.80 -12.25 -15.47
C ARG A 538 6.04 -13.45 -14.94
N ARG A 539 6.68 -14.61 -14.98
CA ARG A 539 6.10 -15.85 -14.50
C ARG A 539 6.28 -15.86 -13.00
N VAL A 540 5.29 -16.34 -12.28
CA VAL A 540 5.39 -16.57 -10.85
C VAL A 540 4.74 -17.90 -10.54
N HIS A 541 5.34 -18.64 -9.63
CA HIS A 541 4.76 -19.87 -9.12
C HIS A 541 3.97 -19.54 -7.84
N PRO A 542 2.63 -19.53 -7.86
CA PRO A 542 1.85 -19.48 -6.63
C PRO A 542 2.04 -20.85 -5.96
N TRP A 543 2.66 -20.91 -4.78
CA TRP A 543 2.96 -22.16 -4.06
C TRP A 543 1.85 -23.21 -4.13
N VAL A 544 0.60 -22.75 -4.02
CA VAL A 544 -0.61 -23.50 -4.34
C VAL A 544 -1.51 -22.64 -5.23
N HIS A 545 -2.33 -23.28 -6.08
CA HIS A 545 -3.25 -22.60 -6.99
C HIS A 545 -4.21 -21.62 -6.30
N ALA A 546 -4.60 -21.90 -5.05
CA ALA A 546 -5.45 -21.01 -4.26
C ALA A 546 -4.84 -19.61 -4.03
N PHE A 547 -3.51 -19.46 -4.15
CA PHE A 547 -2.83 -18.17 -4.03
C PHE A 547 -2.66 -17.43 -5.36
N ALA A 548 -3.02 -18.06 -6.50
CA ALA A 548 -2.92 -17.40 -7.81
C ALA A 548 -3.74 -16.09 -7.85
N ASP A 549 -4.90 -16.08 -7.19
CA ASP A 549 -5.78 -14.92 -7.12
C ASP A 549 -5.32 -13.85 -6.12
N LEU A 550 -4.18 -14.03 -5.44
CA LEU A 550 -3.57 -13.00 -4.60
C LEU A 550 -2.55 -12.15 -5.37
N PHE A 551 -2.17 -12.56 -6.57
CA PHE A 551 -1.28 -11.79 -7.44
C PHE A 551 -2.04 -10.67 -8.16
N PRO A 552 -1.36 -9.56 -8.52
CA PRO A 552 -1.99 -8.52 -9.34
C PRO A 552 -2.63 -9.16 -10.57
N ALA A 553 -3.78 -8.64 -11.00
CA ALA A 553 -4.32 -9.04 -12.29
C ALA A 553 -3.23 -8.83 -13.34
N PRO A 554 -2.97 -9.80 -14.24
CA PRO A 554 -1.98 -9.61 -15.28
C PRO A 554 -2.35 -8.31 -16.01
N LEU A 555 -1.49 -7.30 -15.91
CA LEU A 555 -1.58 -6.13 -16.78
C LEU A 555 -0.59 -6.41 -17.90
N HIS A 556 -1.02 -6.31 -19.16
CA HIS A 556 -0.19 -6.65 -20.31
C HIS A 556 1.18 -5.93 -20.30
N ALA A 557 2.14 -6.47 -21.06
CA ALA A 557 3.37 -5.75 -21.42
C ALA A 557 3.08 -4.42 -22.11
N GLU A 558 1.98 -4.40 -22.85
CA GLU A 558 1.42 -3.21 -23.47
C GLU A 558 1.00 -2.22 -22.39
N ASP A 559 0.48 -2.60 -21.21
CA ASP A 559 0.21 -1.64 -20.12
C ASP A 559 1.47 -1.12 -19.43
N ALA A 560 2.55 -1.89 -19.41
CA ALA A 560 3.86 -1.35 -19.06
C ALA A 560 4.37 -0.38 -20.14
N LYS A 561 4.01 -0.56 -21.42
CA LYS A 561 4.25 0.43 -22.49
C LYS A 561 3.27 1.59 -22.43
N VAL A 562 2.01 1.40 -22.03
CA VAL A 562 0.99 2.44 -21.88
C VAL A 562 1.37 3.29 -20.68
N ARG A 563 1.77 2.71 -19.53
CA ARG A 563 2.39 3.39 -18.38
C ARG A 563 3.77 3.98 -18.67
N ARG A 564 4.42 3.60 -19.77
CA ARG A 564 5.65 4.20 -20.31
C ARG A 564 5.40 5.00 -21.58
N ALA A 565 4.15 5.27 -21.93
CA ALA A 565 3.86 6.05 -23.11
C ALA A 565 4.36 7.45 -22.80
N VAL A 566 5.33 7.90 -23.58
CA VAL A 566 5.86 9.25 -23.49
C VAL A 566 4.76 10.17 -23.98
N THR A 567 4.13 10.88 -23.06
CA THR A 567 3.06 11.84 -23.33
C THR A 567 3.65 13.14 -23.88
N ALA A 568 4.80 13.55 -23.36
CA ALA A 568 5.54 14.70 -23.84
C ALA A 568 7.05 14.52 -23.66
N LEU A 569 7.81 15.16 -24.55
CA LEU A 569 9.26 15.31 -24.46
C LEU A 569 9.61 16.79 -24.34
N HIS A 570 10.63 17.09 -23.53
CA HIS A 570 11.23 18.41 -23.46
C HIS A 570 12.75 18.29 -23.47
N ILE A 571 13.42 19.05 -24.32
CA ILE A 571 14.88 19.15 -24.32
C ILE A 571 15.24 20.47 -23.67
N GLU A 572 15.98 20.39 -22.57
CA GLU A 572 16.56 21.56 -21.92
C GLU A 572 17.69 22.11 -22.81
N PRO A 573 17.56 23.33 -23.34
CA PRO A 573 18.53 23.87 -24.28
C PRO A 573 19.89 24.15 -23.63
N THR A 574 19.92 24.51 -22.34
CA THR A 574 21.16 24.88 -21.65
C THR A 574 21.94 23.69 -21.10
N GLY A 575 21.24 22.69 -20.58
CA GLY A 575 21.84 21.55 -19.90
C GLY A 575 21.97 20.29 -20.76
N GLY A 576 21.37 20.26 -21.95
CA GLY A 576 21.34 19.06 -22.80
C GLY A 576 20.58 17.92 -22.15
N ARG A 577 19.58 18.20 -21.31
CA ARG A 577 18.75 17.17 -20.68
C ARG A 577 17.52 16.88 -21.52
N LEU A 578 17.24 15.61 -21.77
CA LEU A 578 15.96 15.16 -22.29
C LEU A 578 15.08 14.79 -21.11
N TRP A 579 13.88 15.36 -21.06
CA TRP A 579 12.83 15.01 -20.12
C TRP A 579 11.72 14.30 -20.86
N ALA A 580 11.26 13.16 -20.34
CA ALA A 580 10.07 12.47 -20.79
C ALA A 580 9.01 12.50 -19.69
N LEU A 581 7.85 13.07 -20.00
CA LEU A 581 6.65 12.90 -19.21
C LEU A 581 5.96 11.61 -19.64
N LEU A 582 5.76 10.70 -18.70
CA LEU A 582 5.06 9.44 -18.92
C LEU A 582 3.57 9.62 -18.65
N SER A 583 2.74 8.81 -19.29
CA SER A 583 1.29 8.77 -19.09
C SER A 583 0.88 8.47 -17.64
N SER A 584 1.77 7.83 -16.86
CA SER A 584 1.62 7.58 -15.43
C SER A 584 1.71 8.85 -14.57
N GLY A 585 2.13 9.97 -15.17
CA GLY A 585 2.48 11.21 -14.48
C GLY A 585 3.87 11.19 -13.86
N GLU A 586 4.64 10.11 -14.06
CA GLU A 586 6.07 10.10 -13.76
C GLU A 586 6.85 10.89 -14.81
N LEU A 587 8.03 11.34 -14.43
CA LEU A 587 8.99 11.95 -15.33
C LEU A 587 10.30 11.16 -15.30
N GLU A 588 10.96 11.09 -16.44
CA GLU A 588 12.27 10.47 -16.59
C GLU A 588 13.19 11.46 -17.32
N ALA A 589 14.47 11.55 -16.91
CA ALA A 589 15.44 12.34 -17.65
C ALA A 589 16.71 11.60 -18.03
N TRP A 590 17.35 12.14 -19.05
CA TRP A 590 18.65 11.75 -19.55
C TRP A 590 19.52 12.98 -19.74
N ASP A 591 20.78 12.85 -19.37
CA ASP A 591 21.85 13.77 -19.76
C ASP A 591 22.34 13.33 -21.13
N LEU A 592 21.98 14.09 -22.17
CA LEU A 592 22.31 13.74 -23.56
C LEU A 592 23.80 13.90 -23.83
N PHE A 593 24.46 14.85 -23.17
CA PHE A 593 25.90 15.05 -23.33
C PHE A 593 26.70 13.97 -22.59
N GLY A 594 26.26 13.57 -21.41
CA GLY A 594 26.84 12.47 -20.63
C GLY A 594 26.39 11.08 -21.07
N SER A 595 25.43 10.97 -22.00
CA SER A 595 24.82 9.71 -22.45
C SER A 595 24.36 8.81 -21.30
N ARG A 596 23.79 9.39 -20.23
CA ARG A 596 23.37 8.67 -19.02
C ARG A 596 21.95 9.03 -18.61
N SER A 597 21.23 8.06 -18.04
CA SER A 597 19.94 8.35 -17.38
C SER A 597 20.19 9.10 -16.06
N LEU A 598 19.38 10.11 -15.80
CA LEU A 598 19.34 10.89 -14.56
C LEU A 598 18.29 10.35 -13.57
N GLY A 599 17.67 9.22 -13.92
CA GLY A 599 16.65 8.57 -13.11
C GLY A 599 15.23 9.04 -13.44
N ARG A 600 14.32 8.60 -12.57
CA ARG A 600 12.87 8.76 -12.72
C ARG A 600 12.28 9.24 -11.41
N TRP A 601 11.31 10.14 -11.49
CA TRP A 601 10.67 10.76 -10.33
C TRP A 601 9.17 10.91 -10.60
N ARG A 602 8.38 10.85 -9.53
CA ARG A 602 6.93 11.11 -9.58
C ARG A 602 6.66 12.37 -8.78
N PRO A 603 6.48 13.53 -9.41
CA PRO A 603 6.09 14.73 -8.68
C PRO A 603 4.77 14.50 -7.96
N ASP A 604 4.65 15.03 -6.75
CA ASP A 604 3.36 15.07 -6.07
C ASP A 604 2.50 16.17 -6.70
N TRP A 605 1.81 15.81 -7.78
CA TRP A 605 0.93 16.74 -8.49
C TRP A 605 -0.21 17.24 -7.61
N HIS A 606 -0.63 16.46 -6.60
CA HIS A 606 -1.76 16.82 -5.75
C HIS A 606 -1.41 18.02 -4.85
N GLU A 607 -0.20 18.05 -4.29
CA GLU A 607 0.26 19.20 -3.51
C GLU A 607 0.36 20.46 -4.38
N ILE A 608 0.70 20.30 -5.67
CA ILE A 608 0.89 21.42 -6.60
C ILE A 608 -0.44 21.96 -7.15
N THR A 609 -1.42 21.09 -7.44
CA THR A 609 -2.68 21.48 -8.09
C THR A 609 -3.89 21.49 -7.16
N GLY A 610 -3.74 21.07 -5.90
CA GLY A 610 -4.83 20.98 -4.92
C GLY A 610 -5.98 20.03 -5.33
N SER A 611 -5.80 19.22 -6.38
CA SER A 611 -6.87 18.47 -7.02
C SER A 611 -6.53 17.00 -7.22
N VAL A 612 -7.42 16.13 -6.74
CA VAL A 612 -7.39 14.70 -7.01
C VAL A 612 -7.66 14.48 -8.51
N GLY A 613 -6.75 13.78 -9.18
CA GLY A 613 -6.93 13.38 -10.59
C GLY A 613 -6.31 14.30 -11.65
N PHE A 614 -5.29 15.11 -11.30
CA PHE A 614 -4.52 15.82 -12.32
C PHE A 614 -3.80 14.87 -13.28
N LYS A 615 -4.10 14.97 -14.58
CA LYS A 615 -3.47 14.21 -15.67
C LYS A 615 -2.51 15.12 -16.45
N PRO A 616 -1.18 15.04 -16.22
CA PRO A 616 -0.21 15.88 -16.93
C PRO A 616 -0.15 15.49 -18.41
N SER A 617 0.02 16.48 -19.30
CA SER A 617 0.01 16.28 -20.76
C SER A 617 1.17 16.94 -21.47
N TYR A 618 1.70 18.05 -20.96
CA TYR A 618 2.86 18.74 -21.53
C TYR A 618 3.85 19.14 -20.44
N ILE A 619 5.10 19.28 -20.83
CA ILE A 619 6.20 19.71 -19.96
C ILE A 619 7.05 20.75 -20.69
N CYS A 620 7.43 21.81 -19.97
CA CYS A 620 8.42 22.77 -20.39
C CYS A 620 9.22 23.29 -19.18
N GLU A 621 10.23 24.08 -19.45
CA GLU A 621 11.08 24.72 -18.46
C GLU A 621 10.84 26.25 -18.48
N ASP A 622 10.87 26.89 -17.31
CA ASP A 622 10.85 28.36 -17.19
C ASP A 622 12.26 28.99 -17.14
N GLU A 623 12.35 30.31 -17.15
CA GLU A 623 13.65 31.02 -17.14
C GLU A 623 14.50 30.78 -15.89
N SER A 624 13.85 30.44 -14.77
CA SER A 624 14.51 30.03 -13.53
C SER A 624 14.71 28.52 -13.44
N LEU A 625 14.49 27.83 -14.56
CA LEU A 625 14.73 26.42 -14.76
C LEU A 625 13.84 25.53 -13.87
N GLY A 626 12.70 26.09 -13.46
CA GLY A 626 11.61 25.35 -12.87
C GLY A 626 10.87 24.57 -13.94
N MET A 627 10.38 23.38 -13.60
CA MET A 627 9.59 22.60 -14.53
C MET A 627 8.14 23.02 -14.47
N LEU A 628 7.58 23.39 -15.60
CA LEU A 628 6.17 23.66 -15.78
C LEU A 628 5.51 22.47 -16.46
N VAL A 629 4.39 22.02 -15.91
CA VAL A 629 3.61 20.91 -16.45
C VAL A 629 2.17 21.34 -16.64
N LEU A 630 1.71 21.28 -17.88
CA LEU A 630 0.31 21.55 -18.23
C LEU A 630 -0.45 20.22 -18.26
N GLY A 631 -1.59 20.15 -17.60
CA GLY A 631 -2.43 18.96 -17.57
C GLY A 631 -3.90 19.31 -17.41
N ARG A 632 -4.73 18.28 -17.23
CA ARG A 632 -6.16 18.44 -16.93
C ARG A 632 -6.46 17.95 -15.52
N SER A 633 -7.07 18.81 -14.72
CA SER A 633 -7.72 18.47 -13.45
C SER A 633 -9.19 18.15 -13.71
N HIS A 634 -9.73 17.20 -12.95
CA HIS A 634 -11.15 16.83 -13.03
C HIS A 634 -12.08 18.01 -12.68
N ASN A 635 -11.65 18.89 -11.76
CA ASN A 635 -12.49 19.96 -11.23
C ASN A 635 -12.22 21.32 -11.89
N GLU A 636 -10.98 21.56 -12.32
CA GLU A 636 -10.54 22.89 -12.78
C GLU A 636 -10.28 22.95 -14.29
N GLY A 637 -10.40 21.83 -15.00
CA GLY A 637 -10.08 21.77 -16.42
C GLY A 637 -8.57 21.87 -16.65
N ALA A 638 -8.10 22.77 -17.50
CA ALA A 638 -6.66 22.88 -17.79
C ALA A 638 -5.93 23.59 -16.64
N VAL A 639 -4.91 22.95 -16.08
CA VAL A 639 -4.11 23.47 -14.96
C VAL A 639 -2.63 23.46 -15.33
N LEU A 640 -1.95 24.58 -15.05
CA LEU A 640 -0.50 24.71 -15.17
C LEU A 640 0.12 24.54 -13.78
N ALA A 641 0.82 23.44 -13.58
CA ALA A 641 1.52 23.10 -12.36
C ALA A 641 3.01 23.46 -12.47
N ARG A 642 3.64 23.90 -11.38
CA ARG A 642 5.09 24.10 -11.31
C ARG A 642 5.71 23.11 -10.34
N ALA A 643 6.60 22.26 -10.84
CA ALA A 643 7.35 21.31 -10.04
C ALA A 643 8.79 21.79 -9.86
N THR A 644 9.33 21.66 -8.65
CA THR A 644 10.75 21.86 -8.39
C THR A 644 11.54 20.64 -8.85
N SER A 645 12.67 20.88 -9.52
CA SER A 645 13.58 19.80 -9.87
C SER A 645 14.15 19.16 -8.59
N PRO A 646 14.35 17.83 -8.54
CA PRO A 646 15.04 17.16 -7.45
C PRO A 646 16.36 17.86 -7.10
N SER A 647 16.59 18.12 -5.81
CA SER A 647 17.72 18.93 -5.31
C SER A 647 19.10 18.35 -5.66
N ASN A 648 19.20 17.04 -5.82
CA ASN A 648 20.39 16.34 -6.30
C ASN A 648 20.75 16.71 -7.76
N LEU A 649 19.76 16.99 -8.62
CA LEU A 649 20.01 17.48 -9.98
C LEU A 649 20.50 18.94 -9.97
N ALA A 650 20.01 19.78 -9.06
CA ALA A 650 20.47 21.16 -8.92
C ALA A 650 21.94 21.27 -8.48
N ALA A 651 22.42 20.29 -7.69
CA ALA A 651 23.81 20.21 -7.25
C ALA A 651 24.76 19.78 -8.38
N GLU A 652 24.40 18.79 -9.20
CA GLU A 652 25.18 18.43 -10.41
C GLU A 652 25.20 19.59 -11.43
N TRP A 653 24.09 20.30 -11.56
CA TRP A 653 23.93 21.44 -12.46
C TRP A 653 24.85 22.62 -12.13
N SER A 654 25.03 22.90 -10.84
CA SER A 654 25.97 23.94 -10.38
C SER A 654 27.42 23.61 -10.78
N ARG A 655 27.79 22.32 -10.84
CA ARG A 655 29.14 21.89 -11.25
C ARG A 655 29.37 21.99 -12.76
N ASN A 656 28.38 21.63 -13.57
CA ASN A 656 28.52 21.66 -15.04
C ASN A 656 28.54 23.09 -15.60
N ARG A 657 27.81 24.05 -14.99
CA ARG A 657 27.91 25.47 -15.39
C ARG A 657 29.30 26.07 -15.19
N SER A 658 29.98 25.72 -14.10
CA SER A 658 31.35 26.17 -13.86
C SER A 658 32.36 25.62 -14.87
N GLN A 659 32.08 24.49 -15.52
CA GLN A 659 32.93 23.94 -16.58
C GLN A 659 32.65 24.56 -17.95
N VAL A 660 31.39 24.89 -18.28
CA VAL A 660 31.05 25.49 -19.59
C VAL A 660 31.44 26.97 -19.66
N SER A 661 31.39 27.73 -18.56
CA SER A 661 31.74 29.16 -18.58
C SER A 661 33.24 29.43 -18.78
N THR A 662 34.10 28.42 -18.65
CA THR A 662 35.55 28.54 -18.90
C THR A 662 35.97 28.16 -20.33
N SER A 663 35.02 27.70 -21.17
CA SER A 663 35.27 27.26 -22.55
C SER A 663 34.49 28.11 -23.58
N SER A 664 34.68 29.43 -23.56
CA SER A 664 34.11 30.33 -24.56
C SER A 664 35.02 30.50 -25.79
N SER A 665 35.15 29.45 -26.61
CA SER A 665 35.50 29.58 -28.03
C SER A 665 35.18 28.33 -28.86
N LEU A 666 33.90 28.07 -29.09
CA LEU A 666 33.47 27.18 -30.17
C LEU A 666 32.49 27.95 -31.06
N ARG A 667 33.02 28.49 -32.17
CA ARG A 667 32.21 28.99 -33.29
C ARG A 667 31.68 27.78 -34.05
N LEU A 668 30.37 27.58 -34.00
CA LEU A 668 29.66 26.66 -34.90
C LEU A 668 29.71 27.22 -36.33
N ARG A 669 30.06 26.36 -37.29
CA ARG A 669 29.87 26.57 -38.73
C ARG A 669 28.57 25.94 -39.17
#